data_AF-A0A511JG59-F1
#
_entry.id   AF-A0A511JG59-F1
#
_cell.length_a   1.000
_cell.length_b   1.000
_cell.length_c   1.000
_cell.angle_alpha   90.00
_cell.angle_beta   90.00
_cell.angle_gamma   90.00
#
_symmetry.space_group_name_H-M   'P 1'
#
loop_
_entity.id
_entity.type
_entity.pdbx_description
1 polymer ?
#
loop_
_entity_poly.entity_id
_entity_poly.type
_entity_poly.pdbx_seq_one_letter_code
_entity_poly.pdbx_strand_id
1 'polypeptide(L)'
;MKNRHLARALTAGITAAALSGLVTLPAAQAAETVTIVDPDASPATRSLFSYLDDVRGDGILFGHQHTTSYGLTFSNPDGIQSDVKNLTGDHPALFGWDTLILQGDERPGSAGNTTEQNIAALADHIAKAHALGGINTLSAHIENFVTGGSFYDTTGDTLRAVLPGGPKNAELNAYLDNIAAAADGARDAEGDLIPIIFRPWHENAGSWFWWGAAFGSPGEYKELFRYTVEYLRDIKGVSNFLYAFGPGSGFGGNADTYLRTYPGDEFVDVFGLDAYDNTGSEAFLDGLVADLGMIADLADAKGKVSAFTEFGVTNGVGTSGSSPERWFTKVLNAITADPKASRNAYMQTWANFDAGQHYVPVTGDALLPDFLDYAADPYTLFASEVTGAFDRAVDTTPAGPVLHIASPADSARVATSPTTIRATVQNVDADRVYATVGSTEIELAAGDGLWWSAPWDIPAEQLDNSTQTLTVHVVVDGVEVLTESSSVVLGPRPTFGPGVVDDYEGYGDDTALRAEYVSYGANTLSLDTSGASKALRMDYDFATQTYTGFGKQISGDWSDFNELALWVKPDGSGNKMVLQLVAGGVSYEAYPSLAGTEAGVVTFPFVDWRPAPWDTANANRRISDADLRAISQFNIYVNAADDGSGDPSGSIVVDDIAALPGVEPPPVFSDVLPGSPNFDSIMWLHDQGLDDGYEDGTFRPNKPQTREATASLLYRYSESTFVPTAKKPTFRDVPKKHAFSKEIEWLASEKLVDTTIPLFLPKAPLDRSSAAELLWRLAGSPEPAAPEPFTDVPSWHPFGTAIAWATETGIIVPTSATRYGVLTVVTRGDLAGYLDRFDHRPSPLEPVVLTDFADGAQGWGPVGEGTATGTGGTLTIDAAAPDGGWFGFGPSVGDWTGRTEVRFDVVSTTGFDTKAALQVGSSWTWCETAQVGWISTPTSDVLVDLATLSAECGAQLADVKKVNLYFNAGTHVIDDVELR
;
A
#
# COMPACT_ATOMS: atom_id res chain seq x y z
N MET A 1 -21.27 -64.02 -53.47
CA MET A 1 -22.15 -65.21 -53.58
C MET A 1 -23.21 -65.09 -52.47
N LYS A 2 -24.37 -64.47 -52.71
CA LYS A 2 -25.65 -65.08 -53.11
C LYS A 2 -26.05 -66.33 -52.32
N ASN A 3 -27.02 -66.15 -51.42
CA ASN A 3 -28.42 -66.61 -51.56
C ASN A 3 -28.99 -67.59 -50.51
N ARG A 4 -30.12 -67.15 -49.91
CA ARG A 4 -31.43 -67.86 -49.81
C ARG A 4 -31.50 -69.02 -48.79
N HIS A 5 -32.62 -69.40 -48.15
CA HIS A 5 -34.00 -68.94 -48.03
C HIS A 5 -34.68 -69.88 -47.01
N LEU A 6 -35.74 -69.40 -46.36
CA LEU A 6 -37.00 -70.10 -46.01
C LEU A 6 -37.04 -71.31 -45.03
N ALA A 7 -37.78 -71.04 -43.94
CA ALA A 7 -39.13 -71.58 -43.66
C ALA A 7 -39.32 -72.83 -42.74
N ARG A 8 -39.89 -72.47 -41.57
CA ARG A 8 -41.17 -72.94 -40.98
C ARG A 8 -41.37 -74.41 -40.56
N ALA A 9 -41.46 -74.53 -39.23
CA ALA A 9 -42.59 -75.04 -38.42
C ALA A 9 -42.77 -76.58 -38.35
N LEU A 10 -43.19 -77.23 -37.25
CA LEU A 10 -44.25 -76.90 -36.29
C LEU A 10 -44.12 -77.74 -34.98
N THR A 11 -44.56 -77.14 -33.86
CA THR A 11 -45.26 -77.67 -32.66
C THR A 11 -44.70 -78.74 -31.70
N ALA A 12 -44.47 -78.28 -30.46
CA ALA A 12 -45.27 -78.52 -29.23
C ALA A 12 -44.62 -79.31 -28.08
N GLY A 13 -44.63 -78.71 -26.87
CA GLY A 13 -44.42 -79.41 -25.59
C GLY A 13 -43.86 -78.60 -24.40
N ILE A 14 -44.64 -77.64 -23.87
CA ILE A 14 -44.91 -77.37 -22.43
C ILE A 14 -43.73 -77.20 -21.41
N THR A 15 -43.58 -75.92 -21.01
CA THR A 15 -43.31 -75.28 -19.68
C THR A 15 -42.11 -75.65 -18.79
N ALA A 16 -41.22 -74.65 -18.58
CA ALA A 16 -40.84 -74.09 -17.27
C ALA A 16 -40.21 -72.70 -17.50
N ALA A 17 -40.68 -71.67 -16.79
CA ALA A 17 -40.26 -70.29 -16.98
C ALA A 17 -38.94 -69.98 -16.23
N ALA A 18 -37.90 -69.62 -16.98
CA ALA A 18 -36.77 -68.83 -16.52
C ALA A 18 -36.66 -67.64 -17.46
N LEU A 19 -37.03 -66.44 -17.00
CA LEU A 19 -36.88 -65.21 -17.77
C LEU A 19 -35.40 -64.80 -17.74
N SER A 20 -34.71 -65.04 -18.85
CA SER A 20 -33.51 -64.31 -19.22
C SER A 20 -33.93 -62.89 -19.62
N GLY A 21 -33.78 -61.93 -18.71
CA GLY A 21 -33.80 -60.53 -19.09
C GLY A 21 -32.56 -60.24 -19.93
N LEU A 22 -32.76 -59.87 -21.20
CA LEU A 22 -31.75 -59.12 -21.94
C LEU A 22 -31.50 -57.84 -21.15
N VAL A 23 -30.37 -57.77 -20.46
CA VAL A 23 -29.84 -56.52 -19.93
C VAL A 23 -29.43 -55.71 -21.15
N THR A 24 -30.27 -54.76 -21.53
CA THR A 24 -29.80 -53.56 -22.22
C THR A 24 -28.75 -52.92 -21.31
N LEU A 25 -27.48 -53.04 -21.65
CA LEU A 25 -26.44 -52.21 -21.06
C LEU A 25 -26.89 -50.75 -21.19
N PRO A 26 -26.83 -49.93 -20.14
CA PRO A 26 -27.07 -48.51 -20.28
C PRO A 26 -26.09 -48.00 -21.33
N ALA A 27 -26.58 -47.22 -22.30
CA ALA A 27 -25.68 -46.43 -23.12
C ALA A 27 -24.83 -45.59 -22.17
N ALA A 28 -23.50 -45.64 -22.32
CA ALA A 28 -22.61 -44.75 -21.58
C ALA A 28 -23.10 -43.32 -21.80
N GLN A 29 -23.43 -42.62 -20.72
CA GLN A 29 -23.71 -41.20 -20.76
C GLN A 29 -22.47 -40.54 -21.37
N ALA A 30 -22.64 -39.74 -22.44
CA ALA A 30 -21.52 -38.99 -22.99
C ALA A 30 -20.99 -38.05 -21.90
N ALA A 31 -19.68 -38.04 -21.69
CA ALA A 31 -19.05 -37.08 -20.80
C ALA A 31 -19.33 -35.65 -21.31
N GLU A 32 -19.51 -34.72 -20.38
CA GLU A 32 -19.57 -33.29 -20.70
C GLU A 32 -18.24 -32.88 -21.36
N THR A 33 -18.26 -31.94 -22.29
CA THR A 33 -17.04 -31.39 -22.91
C THR A 33 -16.99 -29.89 -22.69
N VAL A 34 -15.92 -29.41 -22.06
CA VAL A 34 -15.71 -28.00 -21.72
C VAL A 34 -14.45 -27.43 -22.40
N THR A 35 -14.38 -26.12 -22.55
CA THR A 35 -13.17 -25.41 -23.02
C THR A 35 -12.62 -24.56 -21.88
N ILE A 36 -11.57 -25.07 -21.25
CA ILE A 36 -10.82 -24.41 -20.17
C ILE A 36 -9.42 -24.03 -20.65
N VAL A 37 -8.75 -23.18 -19.90
CA VAL A 37 -7.41 -22.63 -20.22
C VAL A 37 -6.35 -23.72 -20.33
N ASP A 38 -6.38 -24.71 -19.44
CA ASP A 38 -5.52 -25.88 -19.50
C ASP A 38 -6.29 -27.12 -19.99
N PRO A 39 -6.22 -27.47 -21.28
CA PRO A 39 -6.91 -28.65 -21.79
C PRO A 39 -6.38 -29.96 -21.20
N ASP A 40 -5.17 -29.97 -20.62
CA ASP A 40 -4.54 -31.13 -19.99
C ASP A 40 -4.74 -31.13 -18.45
N ALA A 41 -5.60 -30.26 -17.93
CA ALA A 41 -5.87 -30.15 -16.50
C ALA A 41 -6.33 -31.48 -15.89
N SER A 42 -6.01 -31.67 -14.61
CA SER A 42 -6.33 -32.85 -13.84
C SER A 42 -7.85 -33.16 -13.89
N PRO A 43 -8.28 -34.43 -13.75
CA PRO A 43 -9.70 -34.78 -13.70
C PRO A 43 -10.50 -33.97 -12.67
N ALA A 44 -9.94 -33.75 -11.47
CA ALA A 44 -10.59 -32.97 -10.42
C ALA A 44 -10.74 -31.50 -10.80
N THR A 45 -9.77 -30.92 -11.51
CA THR A 45 -9.81 -29.51 -11.95
C THR A 45 -10.86 -29.29 -13.03
N ARG A 46 -10.97 -30.21 -13.99
CA ARG A 46 -12.03 -30.20 -15.01
C ARG A 46 -13.41 -30.38 -14.39
N SER A 47 -13.51 -31.28 -13.40
CA SER A 47 -14.73 -31.46 -12.61
C SER A 47 -15.12 -30.18 -11.87
N LEU A 48 -14.14 -29.49 -11.24
CA LEU A 48 -14.40 -28.27 -10.50
C LEU A 48 -14.95 -27.17 -11.42
N PHE A 49 -14.38 -27.01 -12.61
CA PHE A 49 -14.91 -26.04 -13.59
C PHE A 49 -16.38 -26.31 -13.93
N SER A 50 -16.72 -27.56 -14.29
CA SER A 50 -18.11 -27.98 -14.55
C SER A 50 -19.02 -27.73 -13.34
N TYR A 51 -18.56 -28.02 -12.12
CA TYR A 51 -19.30 -27.75 -10.90
C TYR A 51 -19.59 -26.26 -10.69
N LEU A 52 -18.57 -25.43 -10.90
CA LEU A 52 -18.71 -23.99 -10.75
C LEU A 52 -19.62 -23.39 -11.81
N ASP A 53 -19.68 -23.95 -13.02
CA ASP A 53 -20.63 -23.51 -14.04
C ASP A 53 -22.08 -23.92 -13.69
N ASP A 54 -22.26 -25.17 -13.26
CA ASP A 54 -23.59 -25.72 -12.92
C ASP A 54 -24.23 -25.06 -11.70
N VAL A 55 -23.44 -24.64 -10.69
CA VAL A 55 -24.00 -24.05 -9.45
C VAL A 55 -24.59 -22.65 -9.68
N ARG A 56 -24.17 -21.96 -10.75
CA ARG A 56 -24.59 -20.57 -11.04
C ARG A 56 -26.10 -20.49 -11.21
N GLY A 57 -26.75 -19.71 -10.34
CA GLY A 57 -28.19 -19.49 -10.37
C GLY A 57 -28.98 -20.41 -9.43
N ASP A 58 -28.42 -21.56 -9.04
CA ASP A 58 -29.04 -22.50 -8.09
C ASP A 58 -28.60 -22.24 -6.64
N GLY A 59 -27.39 -21.71 -6.45
CA GLY A 59 -26.86 -21.23 -5.17
C GLY A 59 -25.55 -20.46 -5.36
N ILE A 60 -25.04 -19.86 -4.29
CA ILE A 60 -23.77 -19.14 -4.30
C ILE A 60 -22.88 -19.64 -3.16
N LEU A 61 -21.68 -20.12 -3.50
CA LEU A 61 -20.73 -20.66 -2.54
C LEU A 61 -20.15 -19.52 -1.71
N PHE A 62 -20.32 -19.56 -0.39
CA PHE A 62 -19.71 -18.58 0.50
C PHE A 62 -18.23 -18.87 0.68
N GLY A 63 -17.39 -17.86 0.46
CA GLY A 63 -15.95 -17.92 0.63
C GLY A 63 -15.42 -17.01 1.74
N HIS A 64 -14.32 -17.42 2.36
CA HIS A 64 -13.63 -16.61 3.36
C HIS A 64 -12.11 -16.77 3.25
N GLN A 65 -11.43 -15.65 3.02
CA GLN A 65 -9.97 -15.57 2.97
C GLN A 65 -9.36 -15.94 4.33
N HIS A 66 -8.30 -16.75 4.32
CA HIS A 66 -7.57 -17.20 5.51
C HIS A 66 -8.43 -17.83 6.61
N THR A 67 -9.55 -18.44 6.24
CA THR A 67 -10.57 -18.86 7.22
C THR A 67 -10.07 -19.79 8.32
N THR A 68 -8.93 -20.47 8.14
CA THR A 68 -8.34 -21.36 9.15
C THR A 68 -6.91 -20.99 9.57
N SER A 69 -6.37 -19.86 9.10
CA SER A 69 -5.05 -19.36 9.50
C SER A 69 -5.12 -18.03 10.26
N TYR A 70 -6.20 -17.27 10.07
CA TYR A 70 -6.55 -16.08 10.86
C TYR A 70 -7.98 -16.20 11.41
N GLY A 71 -8.19 -15.67 12.60
CA GLY A 71 -9.50 -15.66 13.25
C GLY A 71 -9.44 -15.22 14.71
N LEU A 72 -10.59 -14.83 15.23
CA LEU A 72 -10.77 -14.21 16.55
C LEU A 72 -11.39 -15.16 17.58
N THR A 73 -12.00 -16.25 17.11
CA THR A 73 -12.71 -17.21 17.96
C THR A 73 -11.90 -18.48 18.23
N PHE A 74 -10.70 -18.58 17.67
CA PHE A 74 -9.74 -19.66 17.93
C PHE A 74 -8.32 -19.10 18.11
N SER A 75 -7.50 -19.81 18.88
CA SER A 75 -6.12 -19.41 19.18
C SER A 75 -5.06 -20.23 18.44
N ASN A 76 -5.45 -21.36 17.84
CA ASN A 76 -4.54 -22.27 17.17
C ASN A 76 -4.86 -22.33 15.66
N PRO A 77 -4.08 -21.67 14.79
CA PRO A 77 -4.26 -21.69 13.34
C PRO A 77 -3.69 -22.98 12.75
N ASP A 78 -4.38 -24.09 12.99
CA ASP A 78 -3.96 -25.45 12.60
C ASP A 78 -4.43 -25.87 11.19
N GLY A 79 -5.14 -24.99 10.48
CA GLY A 79 -5.79 -25.31 9.22
C GLY A 79 -7.14 -26.00 9.37
N ILE A 80 -7.69 -26.10 10.58
CA ILE A 80 -8.96 -26.80 10.87
C ILE A 80 -9.96 -25.94 11.64
N GLN A 81 -9.54 -25.04 12.53
CA GLN A 81 -10.45 -24.13 13.24
C GLN A 81 -10.80 -22.91 12.39
N SER A 82 -12.02 -22.39 12.51
CA SER A 82 -12.50 -21.27 11.70
C SER A 82 -13.55 -20.45 12.45
N ASP A 83 -13.52 -19.13 12.29
CA ASP A 83 -14.56 -18.23 12.82
C ASP A 83 -15.92 -18.55 12.23
N VAL A 84 -15.98 -18.76 10.91
CA VAL A 84 -17.21 -19.13 10.19
C VAL A 84 -17.82 -20.39 10.81
N LYS A 85 -17.01 -21.43 11.05
CA LYS A 85 -17.48 -22.67 11.67
C LYS A 85 -17.93 -22.50 13.10
N ASN A 86 -17.21 -21.72 13.89
CA ASN A 86 -17.56 -21.49 15.29
C ASN A 86 -18.90 -20.74 15.43
N LEU A 87 -19.28 -19.96 14.43
CA LEU A 87 -20.50 -19.13 14.43
C LEU A 87 -21.69 -19.80 13.74
N THR A 88 -21.46 -20.40 12.57
CA THR A 88 -22.51 -20.98 11.70
C THR A 88 -22.70 -22.47 11.92
N GLY A 89 -21.67 -23.16 12.44
CA GLY A 89 -21.62 -24.62 12.54
C GLY A 89 -21.00 -25.33 11.34
N ASP A 90 -20.64 -24.61 10.27
CA ASP A 90 -20.02 -25.17 9.07
C ASP A 90 -18.83 -24.33 8.56
N HIS A 91 -17.94 -24.94 7.78
CA HIS A 91 -16.87 -24.23 7.08
C HIS A 91 -17.41 -23.47 5.86
N PRO A 92 -16.75 -22.38 5.40
CA PRO A 92 -17.10 -21.78 4.12
C PRO A 92 -16.90 -22.81 3.00
N ALA A 93 -17.70 -22.73 1.93
CA ALA A 93 -17.52 -23.60 0.77
C ALA A 93 -16.20 -23.31 0.02
N LEU A 94 -15.75 -22.05 0.05
CA LEU A 94 -14.50 -21.61 -0.59
C LEU A 94 -13.49 -21.12 0.46
N PHE A 95 -12.27 -21.65 0.40
CA PHE A 95 -11.14 -21.31 1.26
C PHE A 95 -10.17 -20.45 0.45
N GLY A 96 -10.04 -19.19 0.83
CA GLY A 96 -9.13 -18.26 0.20
C GLY A 96 -7.75 -18.21 0.85
N TRP A 97 -6.72 -18.10 0.03
CA TRP A 97 -5.31 -17.98 0.43
C TRP A 97 -4.61 -16.92 -0.41
N ASP A 98 -3.42 -16.48 0.00
CA ASP A 98 -2.59 -15.56 -0.76
C ASP A 98 -1.15 -16.06 -0.92
N THR A 99 -0.48 -15.67 -2.01
CA THR A 99 0.93 -15.96 -2.23
C THR A 99 1.87 -15.25 -1.24
N LEU A 100 1.41 -14.26 -0.47
CA LEU A 100 2.12 -13.70 0.69
C LEU A 100 2.54 -14.78 1.70
N ILE A 101 1.82 -15.91 1.76
CA ILE A 101 2.21 -17.08 2.54
C ILE A 101 3.59 -17.60 2.13
N LEU A 102 3.92 -17.58 0.84
CA LEU A 102 5.19 -18.09 0.30
C LEU A 102 6.40 -17.27 0.79
N GLN A 103 6.20 -15.96 0.98
CA GLN A 103 7.20 -15.03 1.53
C GLN A 103 7.24 -15.06 3.06
N GLY A 104 6.23 -15.64 3.69
CA GLY A 104 6.12 -15.70 5.15
C GLY A 104 5.52 -14.46 5.78
N ASP A 105 4.92 -13.59 4.97
CA ASP A 105 4.25 -12.36 5.39
C ASP A 105 2.85 -12.64 5.94
N GLU A 106 2.25 -13.77 5.56
CA GLU A 106 0.97 -14.23 6.08
C GLU A 106 0.99 -15.68 6.55
N ARG A 107 0.19 -15.98 7.58
CA ARG A 107 0.00 -17.35 8.08
C ARG A 107 -0.69 -18.21 7.01
N PRO A 108 -0.31 -19.50 6.89
CA PRO A 108 0.55 -20.26 7.79
C PRO A 108 2.06 -20.08 7.55
N GLY A 109 2.45 -19.25 6.59
CA GLY A 109 3.84 -18.87 6.37
C GLY A 109 4.40 -18.09 7.55
N SER A 110 5.73 -18.02 7.62
CA SER A 110 6.43 -17.21 8.60
C SER A 110 7.74 -16.69 8.03
N ALA A 111 8.07 -15.42 8.30
CA ALA A 111 9.35 -14.83 7.94
C ALA A 111 10.57 -15.60 8.51
N GLY A 112 10.39 -16.39 9.57
CA GLY A 112 11.43 -17.26 10.13
C GLY A 112 11.63 -18.59 9.40
N ASN A 113 10.74 -18.94 8.47
CA ASN A 113 10.83 -20.16 7.67
C ASN A 113 11.63 -19.93 6.38
N THR A 114 12.19 -21.01 5.85
CA THR A 114 12.66 -21.06 4.46
C THR A 114 11.48 -21.01 3.48
N THR A 115 11.72 -20.60 2.24
CA THR A 115 10.72 -20.61 1.17
C THR A 115 10.10 -22.00 0.98
N GLU A 116 10.89 -23.08 1.04
CA GLU A 116 10.39 -24.46 0.92
C GLU A 116 9.46 -24.84 2.08
N GLN A 117 9.73 -24.36 3.29
CA GLN A 117 8.85 -24.58 4.44
C GLN A 117 7.53 -23.83 4.29
N ASN A 118 7.56 -22.60 3.79
CA ASN A 118 6.35 -21.81 3.52
C ASN A 118 5.52 -22.42 2.38
N ILE A 119 6.16 -22.88 1.30
CA ILE A 119 5.51 -23.65 0.22
C ILE A 119 4.81 -24.88 0.81
N ALA A 120 5.50 -25.66 1.65
CA ALA A 120 4.92 -26.85 2.27
C ALA A 120 3.75 -26.51 3.22
N ALA A 121 3.83 -25.37 3.93
CA ALA A 121 2.76 -24.91 4.82
C ALA A 121 1.49 -24.52 4.06
N LEU A 122 1.64 -23.83 2.92
CA LEU A 122 0.52 -23.51 2.03
C LEU A 122 -0.12 -24.79 1.48
N ALA A 123 0.69 -25.70 0.93
CA ALA A 123 0.21 -26.97 0.38
C ALA A 123 -0.54 -27.81 1.44
N ASP A 124 -0.03 -27.88 2.68
CA ASP A 124 -0.70 -28.57 3.79
C ASP A 124 -2.05 -27.96 4.14
N HIS A 125 -2.17 -26.63 4.13
CA HIS A 125 -3.45 -25.95 4.41
C HIS A 125 -4.47 -26.13 3.29
N ILE A 126 -4.02 -26.12 2.03
CA ILE A 126 -4.86 -26.45 0.86
C ILE A 126 -5.37 -27.90 0.97
N ALA A 127 -4.51 -28.84 1.36
CA ALA A 127 -4.88 -30.23 1.57
C ALA A 127 -5.90 -30.42 2.70
N LYS A 128 -5.74 -29.70 3.81
CA LYS A 128 -6.70 -29.70 4.92
C LYS A 128 -8.05 -29.10 4.52
N ALA A 129 -8.06 -27.96 3.82
CA ALA A 129 -9.28 -27.35 3.30
C ALA A 129 -10.04 -28.31 2.36
N HIS A 130 -9.32 -28.98 1.45
CA HIS A 130 -9.89 -30.00 0.58
C HIS A 130 -10.50 -31.18 1.38
N ALA A 131 -9.79 -31.67 2.40
CA ALA A 131 -10.29 -32.73 3.27
C ALA A 131 -11.52 -32.32 4.11
N LEU A 132 -11.73 -31.02 4.33
CA LEU A 132 -12.92 -30.45 4.96
C LEU A 132 -14.09 -30.27 3.98
N GLY A 133 -13.92 -30.60 2.70
CA GLY A 133 -14.93 -30.44 1.64
C GLY A 133 -14.88 -29.08 0.94
N GLY A 134 -13.87 -28.26 1.22
CA GLY A 134 -13.72 -26.93 0.64
C GLY A 134 -13.10 -26.91 -0.76
N ILE A 135 -13.46 -25.90 -1.53
CA ILE A 135 -12.77 -25.49 -2.77
C ILE A 135 -11.69 -24.49 -2.39
N ASN A 136 -10.52 -24.54 -3.02
CA ASN A 136 -9.41 -23.62 -2.73
C ASN A 136 -9.31 -22.54 -3.82
N THR A 137 -9.07 -21.30 -3.39
CA THR A 137 -8.67 -20.20 -4.27
C THR A 137 -7.41 -19.52 -3.74
N LEU A 138 -6.56 -19.03 -4.63
CA LEU A 138 -5.27 -18.43 -4.33
C LEU A 138 -5.14 -17.09 -5.06
N SER A 139 -5.23 -15.99 -4.33
CA SER A 139 -4.86 -14.66 -4.83
C SER A 139 -3.34 -14.46 -4.75
N ALA A 140 -2.85 -13.41 -5.41
CA ALA A 140 -1.42 -13.08 -5.41
C ALA A 140 -1.16 -11.60 -5.17
N HIS A 141 -0.81 -11.24 -3.94
CA HIS A 141 -0.29 -9.92 -3.58
C HIS A 141 1.23 -9.92 -3.65
N ILE A 142 1.76 -9.64 -4.85
CA ILE A 142 3.18 -9.86 -5.17
C ILE A 142 4.02 -8.62 -4.79
N GLU A 143 5.18 -8.85 -4.17
CA GLU A 143 6.13 -7.80 -3.81
C GLU A 143 6.58 -6.95 -5.02
N ASN A 144 7.00 -5.72 -4.76
CA ASN A 144 7.59 -4.88 -5.78
C ASN A 144 9.06 -5.28 -6.00
N PHE A 145 9.33 -6.05 -7.07
CA PHE A 145 10.69 -6.54 -7.38
C PHE A 145 11.72 -5.46 -7.73
N VAL A 146 11.30 -4.23 -8.01
CA VAL A 146 12.21 -3.11 -8.29
C VAL A 146 12.68 -2.48 -6.99
N THR A 147 11.76 -2.23 -6.06
CA THR A 147 12.04 -1.46 -4.83
C THR A 147 12.29 -2.35 -3.61
N GLY A 148 11.80 -3.60 -3.63
CA GLY A 148 11.71 -4.48 -2.47
C GLY A 148 10.56 -4.14 -1.51
N GLY A 149 9.66 -3.23 -1.91
CA GLY A 149 8.47 -2.86 -1.16
C GLY A 149 7.33 -3.88 -1.29
N SER A 150 6.24 -3.65 -0.56
CA SER A 150 5.03 -4.47 -0.69
C SER A 150 4.32 -4.22 -2.02
N PHE A 151 3.26 -4.99 -2.27
CA PHE A 151 2.34 -4.79 -3.40
C PHE A 151 1.72 -3.38 -3.48
N TYR A 152 1.64 -2.64 -2.37
CA TYR A 152 1.19 -1.25 -2.31
C TYR A 152 2.27 -0.22 -2.71
N ASP A 153 3.55 -0.62 -2.76
CA ASP A 153 4.58 0.25 -3.32
C ASP A 153 4.43 0.25 -4.83
N THR A 154 3.83 1.31 -5.36
CA THR A 154 3.56 1.47 -6.78
C THR A 154 4.68 2.17 -7.56
N THR A 155 5.84 2.38 -6.94
CA THR A 155 6.95 3.09 -7.56
C THR A 155 7.88 2.14 -8.35
N GLY A 156 8.79 2.69 -9.15
CA GLY A 156 9.83 1.90 -9.82
C GLY A 156 9.49 1.31 -11.19
N ASP A 157 8.28 1.49 -11.72
CA ASP A 157 7.85 0.98 -13.03
C ASP A 157 7.92 -0.56 -13.13
N THR A 158 7.50 -1.22 -12.05
CA THR A 158 7.69 -2.66 -11.82
C THR A 158 6.99 -3.54 -12.84
N LEU A 159 5.79 -3.19 -13.29
CA LEU A 159 5.06 -3.93 -14.33
C LEU A 159 5.92 -4.13 -15.59
N ARG A 160 6.50 -3.05 -16.12
CA ARG A 160 7.38 -3.13 -17.30
C ARG A 160 8.68 -3.83 -16.98
N ALA A 161 9.21 -3.65 -15.77
CA ALA A 161 10.44 -4.27 -15.36
C ALA A 161 10.36 -5.81 -15.35
N VAL A 162 9.20 -6.38 -15.00
CA VAL A 162 9.01 -7.83 -14.90
C VAL A 162 8.55 -8.52 -16.18
N LEU A 163 8.04 -7.78 -17.17
CA LEU A 163 7.63 -8.33 -18.46
C LEU A 163 8.81 -8.99 -19.22
N PRO A 164 8.55 -9.91 -20.18
CA PRO A 164 9.59 -10.52 -21.00
C PRO A 164 10.54 -9.49 -21.65
N GLY A 165 11.82 -9.59 -21.33
CA GLY A 165 12.85 -8.64 -21.78
C GLY A 165 13.13 -7.48 -20.82
N GLY A 166 12.32 -7.32 -19.78
CA GLY A 166 12.55 -6.38 -18.69
C GLY A 166 13.64 -6.86 -17.71
N PRO A 167 14.29 -5.93 -16.98
CA PRO A 167 15.42 -6.22 -16.10
C PRO A 167 15.08 -7.06 -14.84
N LYS A 168 13.79 -7.21 -14.51
CA LYS A 168 13.27 -7.92 -13.34
C LYS A 168 12.44 -9.17 -13.67
N ASN A 169 12.46 -9.61 -14.94
CA ASN A 169 11.72 -10.80 -15.36
C ASN A 169 12.24 -12.09 -14.69
N ALA A 170 13.53 -12.16 -14.35
CA ALA A 170 14.10 -13.34 -13.68
C ALA A 170 13.55 -13.50 -12.26
N GLU A 171 13.34 -12.40 -11.53
CA GLU A 171 12.73 -12.37 -10.21
C GLU A 171 11.25 -12.81 -10.27
N LEU A 172 10.49 -12.34 -11.27
CA LEU A 172 9.13 -12.84 -11.50
C LEU A 172 9.13 -14.35 -11.77
N ASN A 173 10.04 -14.86 -12.60
CA ASN A 173 10.12 -16.31 -12.89
C ASN A 173 10.40 -17.13 -11.63
N ALA A 174 11.31 -16.66 -10.78
CA ALA A 174 11.59 -17.30 -9.49
C ALA A 174 10.37 -17.29 -8.56
N TYR A 175 9.56 -16.24 -8.60
CA TYR A 175 8.30 -16.18 -7.86
C TYR A 175 7.28 -17.18 -8.40
N LEU A 176 7.12 -17.26 -9.73
CA LEU A 176 6.23 -18.21 -10.39
C LEU A 176 6.67 -19.66 -10.18
N ASP A 177 7.98 -19.93 -10.07
CA ASP A 177 8.52 -21.23 -9.69
C ASP A 177 8.03 -21.68 -8.31
N ASN A 178 7.95 -20.76 -7.34
CA ASN A 178 7.43 -21.07 -6.00
C ASN A 178 5.93 -21.35 -6.01
N ILE A 179 5.15 -20.61 -6.81
CA ILE A 179 3.71 -20.88 -7.01
C ILE A 179 3.52 -22.27 -7.63
N ALA A 180 4.29 -22.63 -8.66
CA ALA A 180 4.23 -23.94 -9.29
C ALA A 180 4.59 -25.07 -8.30
N ALA A 181 5.59 -24.85 -7.44
CA ALA A 181 5.95 -25.80 -6.39
C ALA A 181 4.84 -25.99 -5.34
N ALA A 182 4.14 -24.92 -4.96
CA ALA A 182 2.97 -25.02 -4.07
C ALA A 182 1.80 -25.75 -4.74
N ALA A 183 1.55 -25.50 -6.03
CA ALA A 183 0.51 -26.19 -6.79
C ALA A 183 0.79 -27.69 -6.92
N ASP A 184 2.04 -28.10 -7.19
CA ASP A 184 2.44 -29.51 -7.23
C ASP A 184 2.41 -30.19 -5.84
N GLY A 185 2.70 -29.43 -4.79
CA GLY A 185 2.65 -29.91 -3.40
C GLY A 185 1.23 -30.10 -2.86
N ALA A 186 0.25 -29.39 -3.41
CA ALA A 186 -1.15 -29.47 -3.01
C ALA A 186 -1.80 -30.78 -3.51
N ARG A 187 -1.65 -31.84 -2.71
CA ARG A 187 -2.15 -33.18 -3.01
C ARG A 187 -3.05 -33.70 -1.90
N ASP A 188 -4.06 -34.48 -2.28
CA ASP A 188 -4.94 -35.16 -1.32
C ASP A 188 -4.27 -36.38 -0.68
N ALA A 189 -5.02 -37.13 0.14
CA ALA A 189 -4.50 -38.30 0.84
C ALA A 189 -4.14 -39.47 -0.10
N GLU A 190 -4.74 -39.49 -1.29
CA GLU A 190 -4.53 -40.46 -2.36
C GLU A 190 -3.33 -40.08 -3.25
N GLY A 191 -2.87 -38.83 -3.15
CA GLY A 191 -1.75 -38.26 -3.90
C GLY A 191 -2.16 -37.55 -5.18
N ASP A 192 -3.47 -37.40 -5.43
CA ASP A 192 -4.01 -36.68 -6.56
C ASP A 192 -3.90 -35.16 -6.33
N LEU A 193 -3.71 -34.40 -7.42
CA LEU A 193 -3.58 -32.95 -7.33
C LEU A 193 -4.91 -32.31 -6.93
N ILE A 194 -4.86 -31.37 -5.99
CA ILE A 194 -6.02 -30.62 -5.52
C ILE A 194 -6.24 -29.41 -6.43
N PRO A 195 -7.46 -29.19 -6.96
CA PRO A 195 -7.76 -28.03 -7.77
C PRO A 195 -7.69 -26.72 -6.98
N ILE A 196 -7.11 -25.69 -7.61
CA ILE A 196 -6.98 -24.33 -7.06
C ILE A 196 -7.48 -23.33 -8.10
N ILE A 197 -8.36 -22.42 -7.70
CA ILE A 197 -8.70 -21.24 -8.51
C ILE A 197 -7.60 -20.20 -8.29
N PHE A 198 -6.71 -20.01 -9.26
CA PHE A 198 -5.60 -19.05 -9.15
C PHE A 198 -5.99 -17.71 -9.77
N ARG A 199 -5.84 -16.62 -8.99
CA ARG A 199 -6.28 -15.27 -9.37
C ARG A 199 -5.11 -14.27 -9.30
N PRO A 200 -4.26 -14.23 -10.34
CA PRO A 200 -3.13 -13.30 -10.39
C PRO A 200 -3.56 -11.89 -10.80
N TRP A 201 -2.78 -10.88 -10.38
CA TRP A 201 -2.86 -9.50 -10.90
C TRP A 201 -4.26 -8.84 -10.82
N HIS A 202 -4.97 -9.07 -9.73
CA HIS A 202 -6.34 -8.60 -9.50
C HIS A 202 -6.45 -7.08 -9.29
N GLU A 203 -7.67 -6.53 -9.39
CA GLU A 203 -8.00 -5.11 -9.19
C GLU A 203 -7.19 -4.13 -10.06
N ASN A 204 -6.76 -4.59 -11.23
CA ASN A 204 -5.87 -3.84 -12.09
C ASN A 204 -6.53 -2.66 -12.81
N ALA A 205 -7.84 -2.48 -12.75
CA ALA A 205 -8.50 -1.26 -13.20
C ALA A 205 -8.24 -0.09 -12.24
N GLY A 206 -7.93 -0.38 -10.97
CA GLY A 206 -7.43 0.57 -9.98
C GLY A 206 -5.93 0.83 -10.11
N SER A 207 -5.38 1.59 -9.15
CA SER A 207 -3.98 2.04 -9.16
C SER A 207 -3.30 1.97 -7.78
N TRP A 208 -3.84 1.18 -6.85
CA TRP A 208 -3.23 0.96 -5.54
C TRP A 208 -2.20 -0.18 -5.53
N PHE A 209 -2.17 -1.03 -6.56
CA PHE A 209 -1.13 -2.05 -6.77
C PHE A 209 -0.21 -1.68 -7.93
N TRP A 210 1.07 -2.08 -7.88
CA TRP A 210 2.06 -1.70 -8.90
C TRP A 210 1.76 -2.27 -10.31
N TRP A 211 0.84 -3.24 -10.44
CA TRP A 211 0.34 -3.74 -11.72
C TRP A 211 -0.96 -3.06 -12.20
N GLY A 212 -1.46 -2.09 -11.42
CA GLY A 212 -2.67 -1.34 -11.73
C GLY A 212 -2.55 -0.47 -12.99
N ALA A 213 -3.69 0.07 -13.41
CA ALA A 213 -3.87 0.81 -14.67
C ALA A 213 -2.92 2.02 -14.80
N ALA A 214 -2.41 2.52 -13.68
CA ALA A 214 -1.45 3.63 -13.68
C ALA A 214 -0.04 3.27 -14.13
N PHE A 215 0.31 1.99 -14.13
CA PHE A 215 1.69 1.54 -14.20
C PHE A 215 1.98 0.76 -15.50
N GLY A 216 0.96 0.37 -16.25
CA GLY A 216 1.09 -0.30 -17.55
C GLY A 216 -0.07 -0.01 -18.49
N SER A 217 0.19 -0.10 -19.79
CA SER A 217 -0.87 -0.09 -20.80
C SER A 217 -1.77 -1.33 -20.62
N PRO A 218 -3.01 -1.31 -21.16
CA PRO A 218 -3.82 -2.53 -21.20
C PRO A 218 -3.13 -3.69 -21.91
N GLY A 219 -2.32 -3.43 -22.94
CA GLY A 219 -1.52 -4.46 -23.63
C GLY A 219 -0.42 -5.03 -22.74
N GLU A 220 0.30 -4.19 -22.01
CA GLU A 220 1.34 -4.61 -21.07
C GLU A 220 0.76 -5.48 -19.93
N TYR A 221 -0.40 -5.12 -19.38
CA TYR A 221 -1.10 -5.97 -18.41
C TYR A 221 -1.53 -7.31 -19.00
N LYS A 222 -2.12 -7.31 -20.21
CA LYS A 222 -2.54 -8.54 -20.89
C LYS A 222 -1.36 -9.49 -21.06
N GLU A 223 -0.21 -8.98 -21.48
CA GLU A 223 0.99 -9.80 -21.63
C GLU A 223 1.56 -10.28 -20.28
N LEU A 224 1.43 -9.51 -19.20
CA LEU A 224 1.81 -9.97 -17.85
C LEU A 224 0.93 -11.17 -17.42
N PHE A 225 -0.37 -11.08 -17.64
CA PHE A 225 -1.31 -12.15 -17.32
C PHE A 225 -1.06 -13.39 -18.19
N ARG A 226 -0.98 -13.20 -19.52
CA ARG A 226 -0.71 -14.28 -20.49
C ARG A 226 0.60 -15.00 -20.16
N TYR A 227 1.67 -14.24 -19.93
CA TYR A 227 2.96 -14.79 -19.56
C TYR A 227 2.90 -15.61 -18.27
N THR A 228 2.12 -15.17 -17.27
CA THR A 228 1.93 -15.91 -16.02
C THR A 228 1.25 -17.25 -16.26
N VAL A 229 0.18 -17.27 -17.06
CA VAL A 229 -0.53 -18.50 -17.44
C VAL A 229 0.40 -19.45 -18.19
N GLU A 230 1.03 -18.98 -19.26
CA GLU A 230 1.91 -19.79 -20.10
C GLU A 230 3.14 -20.31 -19.35
N TYR A 231 3.73 -19.49 -18.48
CA TYR A 231 4.85 -19.94 -17.67
C TYR A 231 4.43 -21.08 -16.73
N LEU A 232 3.32 -20.92 -16.00
CA LEU A 232 2.84 -21.93 -15.07
C LEU A 232 2.36 -23.21 -15.79
N ARG A 233 1.54 -23.07 -16.83
CA ARG A 233 0.97 -24.19 -17.59
C ARG A 233 2.02 -24.87 -18.46
N ASP A 234 2.69 -24.13 -19.34
CA ASP A 234 3.48 -24.70 -20.43
C ASP A 234 4.94 -24.93 -20.05
N ILE A 235 5.54 -24.08 -19.20
CA ILE A 235 6.93 -24.24 -18.75
C ILE A 235 7.02 -25.05 -17.47
N LYS A 236 6.13 -24.81 -16.49
CA LYS A 236 6.14 -25.50 -15.20
C LYS A 236 5.25 -26.73 -15.14
N GLY A 237 4.33 -26.92 -16.09
CA GLY A 237 3.46 -28.09 -16.15
C GLY A 237 2.40 -28.13 -15.04
N VAL A 238 2.02 -26.97 -14.50
CA VAL A 238 0.93 -26.88 -13.51
C VAL A 238 -0.37 -27.28 -14.19
N SER A 239 -1.04 -28.31 -13.65
CA SER A 239 -2.24 -28.92 -14.24
C SER A 239 -3.44 -28.94 -13.29
N ASN A 240 -3.36 -28.22 -12.16
CA ASN A 240 -4.42 -28.14 -11.17
C ASN A 240 -4.97 -26.73 -10.94
N PHE A 241 -4.73 -25.80 -11.86
CA PHE A 241 -5.25 -24.44 -11.80
C PHE A 241 -6.48 -24.24 -12.69
N LEU A 242 -7.42 -23.43 -12.20
CA LEU A 242 -8.35 -22.63 -13.00
C LEU A 242 -7.95 -21.16 -12.86
N TYR A 243 -7.96 -20.39 -13.94
CA TYR A 243 -7.46 -19.00 -13.93
C TYR A 243 -8.61 -18.00 -13.81
N ALA A 244 -8.57 -17.16 -12.78
CA ALA A 244 -9.57 -16.13 -12.52
C ALA A 244 -9.04 -14.73 -12.87
N PHE A 245 -9.86 -13.93 -13.56
CA PHE A 245 -9.57 -12.54 -13.91
C PHE A 245 -10.63 -11.62 -13.27
N GLY A 246 -10.21 -10.76 -12.34
CA GLY A 246 -11.08 -9.80 -11.66
C GLY A 246 -10.45 -8.41 -11.67
N PRO A 247 -10.89 -7.48 -12.54
CA PRO A 247 -10.24 -6.17 -12.71
C PRO A 247 -10.63 -5.13 -11.65
N GLY A 248 -11.57 -5.43 -10.76
CA GLY A 248 -12.13 -4.50 -9.75
C GLY A 248 -13.65 -4.47 -9.81
N SER A 249 -14.26 -3.30 -9.60
CA SER A 249 -15.71 -3.06 -9.68
C SER A 249 -16.04 -1.62 -10.09
N GLY A 250 -17.34 -1.30 -10.18
CA GLY A 250 -17.82 0.05 -10.46
C GLY A 250 -17.93 0.31 -11.96
N PHE A 251 -18.23 -0.71 -12.76
CA PHE A 251 -18.31 -0.61 -14.21
C PHE A 251 -19.70 -0.17 -14.69
N GLY A 252 -20.71 -0.20 -13.82
CA GLY A 252 -22.09 0.15 -14.15
C GLY A 252 -22.69 -0.74 -15.24
N GLY A 253 -22.24 -2.01 -15.31
CA GLY A 253 -22.60 -2.97 -16.35
C GLY A 253 -21.92 -2.72 -17.71
N ASN A 254 -20.89 -1.88 -17.79
CA ASN A 254 -20.16 -1.61 -19.03
C ASN A 254 -19.07 -2.68 -19.31
N ALA A 255 -19.42 -3.63 -20.19
CA ALA A 255 -18.52 -4.72 -20.57
C ALA A 255 -17.23 -4.25 -21.27
N ASP A 256 -17.26 -3.16 -22.03
CA ASP A 256 -16.07 -2.67 -22.73
C ASP A 256 -15.02 -2.16 -21.74
N THR A 257 -15.46 -1.46 -20.68
CA THR A 257 -14.57 -1.01 -19.60
C THR A 257 -14.01 -2.20 -18.83
N TYR A 258 -14.86 -3.17 -18.47
CA TYR A 258 -14.44 -4.39 -17.78
C TYR A 258 -13.42 -5.20 -18.60
N LEU A 259 -13.66 -5.34 -19.91
CA LEU A 259 -12.81 -6.12 -20.81
C LEU A 259 -11.58 -5.37 -21.32
N ARG A 260 -11.36 -4.11 -20.92
CA ARG A 260 -10.22 -3.29 -21.37
C ARG A 260 -8.88 -4.02 -21.19
N THR A 261 -8.71 -4.67 -20.05
CA THR A 261 -7.51 -5.42 -19.66
C THR A 261 -7.68 -6.94 -19.76
N TYR A 262 -8.76 -7.41 -20.38
CA TYR A 262 -9.06 -8.83 -20.50
C TYR A 262 -7.97 -9.58 -21.30
N PRO A 263 -7.34 -10.62 -20.74
CA PRO A 263 -6.24 -11.35 -21.38
C PRO A 263 -6.66 -12.17 -22.62
N GLY A 264 -7.93 -12.55 -22.75
CA GLY A 264 -8.43 -13.39 -23.85
C GLY A 264 -9.09 -14.68 -23.35
N ASP A 265 -9.87 -15.31 -24.21
CA ASP A 265 -10.69 -16.49 -23.87
C ASP A 265 -9.83 -17.74 -23.58
N GLU A 266 -8.60 -17.73 -24.07
CA GLU A 266 -7.60 -18.78 -23.96
C GLU A 266 -6.81 -18.72 -22.64
N PHE A 267 -7.04 -17.68 -21.83
CA PHE A 267 -6.27 -17.40 -20.62
C PHE A 267 -7.13 -17.24 -19.36
N VAL A 268 -8.46 -17.21 -19.47
CA VAL A 268 -9.38 -17.02 -18.34
C VAL A 268 -10.44 -18.11 -18.29
N ASP A 269 -10.59 -18.75 -17.14
CA ASP A 269 -11.66 -19.70 -16.82
C ASP A 269 -12.82 -19.02 -16.05
N VAL A 270 -12.49 -18.06 -15.18
CA VAL A 270 -13.44 -17.39 -14.27
C VAL A 270 -13.40 -15.87 -14.42
N PHE A 271 -14.53 -15.25 -14.74
CA PHE A 271 -14.74 -13.80 -14.67
C PHE A 271 -15.06 -13.38 -13.23
N GLY A 272 -14.22 -12.53 -12.65
CA GLY A 272 -14.32 -12.01 -11.29
C GLY A 272 -14.79 -10.56 -11.21
N LEU A 273 -15.25 -10.16 -10.03
CA LEU A 273 -15.60 -8.80 -9.62
C LEU A 273 -15.19 -8.63 -8.15
N ASP A 274 -14.57 -7.49 -7.83
CA ASP A 274 -14.11 -7.18 -6.47
C ASP A 274 -14.76 -5.88 -6.00
N ALA A 275 -15.70 -5.95 -5.06
CA ALA A 275 -16.50 -4.79 -4.64
C ALA A 275 -16.69 -4.71 -3.12
N TYR A 276 -16.29 -3.57 -2.54
CA TYR A 276 -16.45 -3.26 -1.13
C TYR A 276 -17.31 -2.00 -0.94
N ASP A 277 -18.17 -2.00 0.08
CA ASP A 277 -19.07 -0.88 0.39
C ASP A 277 -19.31 -0.74 1.90
N ASN A 278 -19.52 0.49 2.38
CA ASN A 278 -19.88 0.76 3.77
C ASN A 278 -21.24 1.46 3.93
N THR A 279 -21.99 1.62 2.85
CA THR A 279 -23.25 2.38 2.84
C THR A 279 -24.49 1.49 2.94
N GLY A 280 -24.47 0.32 2.32
CA GLY A 280 -25.63 -0.51 2.07
C GLY A 280 -26.74 0.22 1.31
N SER A 281 -26.40 1.22 0.51
CA SER A 281 -27.36 2.09 -0.19
C SER A 281 -27.98 1.39 -1.42
N GLU A 282 -29.18 1.82 -1.83
CA GLU A 282 -29.81 1.31 -3.05
C GLU A 282 -28.93 1.56 -4.29
N ALA A 283 -28.27 2.71 -4.37
CA ALA A 283 -27.37 3.04 -5.47
C ALA A 283 -26.18 2.06 -5.58
N PHE A 284 -25.58 1.69 -4.45
CA PHE A 284 -24.53 0.66 -4.44
C PHE A 284 -25.08 -0.69 -4.90
N LEU A 285 -26.22 -1.12 -4.35
CA LEU A 285 -26.82 -2.42 -4.67
C LEU A 285 -27.23 -2.52 -6.15
N ASP A 286 -27.79 -1.46 -6.73
CA ASP A 286 -28.15 -1.41 -8.16
C ASP A 286 -26.90 -1.51 -9.05
N GLY A 287 -25.82 -0.81 -8.70
CA GLY A 287 -24.54 -0.88 -9.40
C GLY A 287 -23.91 -2.28 -9.31
N LEU A 288 -23.94 -2.89 -8.12
CA LEU A 288 -23.45 -4.25 -7.89
C LEU A 288 -24.21 -5.27 -8.73
N VAL A 289 -25.55 -5.19 -8.76
CA VAL A 289 -26.40 -6.08 -9.57
C VAL A 289 -26.11 -5.91 -11.06
N ALA A 290 -25.89 -4.68 -11.54
CA ALA A 290 -25.54 -4.42 -12.92
C ALA A 290 -24.19 -5.06 -13.31
N ASP A 291 -23.17 -4.93 -12.47
CA ASP A 291 -21.84 -5.51 -12.70
C ASP A 291 -21.85 -7.03 -12.62
N LEU A 292 -22.52 -7.62 -11.62
CA LEU A 292 -22.66 -9.07 -11.48
C LEU A 292 -23.46 -9.70 -12.62
N GLY A 293 -24.50 -9.02 -13.10
CA GLY A 293 -25.26 -9.45 -14.26
C GLY A 293 -24.45 -9.36 -15.55
N MET A 294 -23.61 -8.35 -15.69
CA MET A 294 -22.69 -8.19 -16.84
C MET A 294 -21.69 -9.35 -16.91
N ILE A 295 -20.97 -9.66 -15.82
CA ILE A 295 -19.99 -10.76 -15.84
C ILE A 295 -20.65 -12.12 -16.04
N ALA A 296 -21.88 -12.32 -15.56
CA ALA A 296 -22.64 -13.55 -15.81
C ALA A 296 -23.02 -13.72 -17.29
N ASP A 297 -23.47 -12.64 -17.95
CA ASP A 297 -23.76 -12.66 -19.39
C ASP A 297 -22.48 -12.90 -20.22
N LEU A 298 -21.34 -12.31 -19.82
CA LEU A 298 -20.03 -12.55 -20.46
C LEU A 298 -19.59 -14.01 -20.33
N ALA A 299 -19.73 -14.57 -19.13
CA ALA A 299 -19.39 -15.95 -18.83
C ALA A 299 -20.23 -16.93 -19.68
N ASP A 300 -21.55 -16.73 -19.77
CA ASP A 300 -22.42 -17.57 -20.61
C ASP A 300 -22.03 -17.49 -22.09
N ALA A 301 -21.77 -16.26 -22.58
CA ALA A 301 -21.44 -16.04 -23.98
C ALA A 301 -20.14 -16.74 -24.38
N LYS A 302 -19.24 -16.98 -23.42
CA LYS A 302 -17.90 -17.56 -23.63
C LYS A 302 -17.77 -18.99 -23.12
N GLY A 303 -18.83 -19.56 -22.54
CA GLY A 303 -18.78 -20.87 -21.89
C GLY A 303 -17.74 -20.91 -20.76
N LYS A 304 -17.81 -19.91 -19.88
CA LYS A 304 -16.91 -19.67 -18.75
C LYS A 304 -17.72 -19.55 -17.46
N VAL A 305 -17.02 -19.46 -16.34
CA VAL A 305 -17.63 -19.23 -15.02
C VAL A 305 -17.60 -17.73 -14.71
N SER A 306 -18.58 -17.24 -13.94
CA SER A 306 -18.56 -15.91 -13.32
C SER A 306 -18.67 -16.03 -11.80
N ALA A 307 -18.02 -15.13 -11.07
CA ALA A 307 -18.01 -15.13 -9.61
C ALA A 307 -17.83 -13.73 -9.02
N PHE A 308 -18.33 -13.53 -7.81
CA PHE A 308 -18.06 -12.35 -7.00
C PHE A 308 -16.76 -12.59 -6.20
N THR A 309 -15.62 -12.42 -6.88
CA THR A 309 -14.30 -12.84 -6.39
C THR A 309 -13.90 -12.21 -5.07
N GLU A 310 -14.31 -10.98 -4.80
CA GLU A 310 -14.21 -10.36 -3.48
C GLU A 310 -15.43 -9.50 -3.16
N PHE A 311 -15.98 -9.66 -1.95
CA PHE A 311 -17.02 -8.80 -1.41
C PHE A 311 -16.81 -8.50 0.07
N GLY A 312 -17.23 -7.32 0.52
CA GLY A 312 -17.27 -7.05 1.95
C GLY A 312 -17.61 -5.63 2.32
N VAL A 313 -17.69 -5.41 3.63
CA VAL A 313 -17.79 -4.05 4.16
C VAL A 313 -16.43 -3.36 4.02
N THR A 314 -16.39 -2.13 3.50
CA THR A 314 -15.12 -1.37 3.40
C THR A 314 -14.45 -1.26 4.77
N ASN A 315 -13.16 -1.61 4.86
CA ASN A 315 -12.38 -1.74 6.10
C ASN A 315 -12.88 -2.79 7.11
N GLY A 316 -13.79 -3.68 6.70
CA GLY A 316 -14.33 -4.75 7.52
C GLY A 316 -15.48 -4.32 8.43
N VAL A 317 -15.86 -5.24 9.33
CA VAL A 317 -16.96 -5.10 10.29
C VAL A 317 -16.49 -4.87 11.73
N GLY A 318 -15.17 -4.88 11.93
CA GLY A 318 -14.50 -4.66 13.21
C GLY A 318 -14.39 -3.20 13.63
N THR A 319 -13.53 -2.93 14.61
CA THR A 319 -13.46 -1.59 15.23
C THR A 319 -12.91 -0.51 14.30
N SER A 320 -12.18 -0.88 13.25
CA SER A 320 -11.68 0.05 12.22
C SER A 320 -12.63 0.19 11.02
N GLY A 321 -13.65 -0.67 10.97
CA GLY A 321 -14.59 -0.77 9.87
C GLY A 321 -15.92 -0.06 10.15
N SER A 322 -17.00 -0.62 9.60
CA SER A 322 -18.34 -0.08 9.78
C SER A 322 -19.39 -1.18 9.96
N SER A 323 -20.59 -0.80 10.38
CA SER A 323 -21.72 -1.73 10.58
C SER A 323 -22.99 -1.22 9.89
N PRO A 324 -23.01 -1.11 8.56
CA PRO A 324 -24.21 -0.71 7.82
C PRO A 324 -25.38 -1.66 8.11
N GLU A 325 -26.57 -1.12 8.35
CA GLU A 325 -27.71 -1.92 8.79
C GLU A 325 -28.08 -3.03 7.78
N ARG A 326 -28.06 -4.28 8.26
CA ARG A 326 -28.46 -5.48 7.52
C ARG A 326 -27.70 -5.73 6.20
N TRP A 327 -26.42 -5.39 6.17
CA TRP A 327 -25.65 -5.35 4.93
C TRP A 327 -25.57 -6.69 4.19
N PHE A 328 -25.26 -7.80 4.87
CA PHE A 328 -25.10 -9.11 4.23
C PHE A 328 -26.42 -9.59 3.61
N THR A 329 -27.53 -9.49 4.35
CA THR A 329 -28.82 -9.90 3.81
C THR A 329 -29.31 -8.96 2.71
N LYS A 330 -29.01 -7.67 2.75
CA LYS A 330 -29.36 -6.74 1.65
C LYS A 330 -28.60 -7.05 0.37
N VAL A 331 -27.29 -7.33 0.45
CA VAL A 331 -26.48 -7.75 -0.69
C VAL A 331 -27.02 -9.04 -1.29
N LEU A 332 -27.23 -10.08 -0.48
CA LEU A 332 -27.77 -11.36 -0.96
C LEU A 332 -29.16 -11.21 -1.60
N ASN A 333 -30.05 -10.43 -0.99
CA ASN A 333 -31.39 -10.19 -1.53
C ASN A 333 -31.35 -9.44 -2.86
N ALA A 334 -30.43 -8.49 -3.05
CA ALA A 334 -30.27 -7.78 -4.32
C ALA A 334 -29.79 -8.74 -5.42
N ILE A 335 -28.81 -9.59 -5.11
CA ILE A 335 -28.26 -10.60 -6.04
C ILE A 335 -29.35 -11.59 -6.44
N THR A 336 -30.07 -12.18 -5.48
CA THR A 336 -31.07 -13.22 -5.71
C THR A 336 -32.37 -12.70 -6.35
N ALA A 337 -32.65 -11.40 -6.23
CA ALA A 337 -33.79 -10.78 -6.91
C ALA A 337 -33.58 -10.63 -8.42
N ASP A 338 -32.34 -10.60 -8.88
CA ASP A 338 -32.00 -10.46 -10.31
C ASP A 338 -31.56 -11.80 -10.93
N PRO A 339 -32.22 -12.27 -12.00
CA PRO A 339 -31.93 -13.57 -12.61
C PRO A 339 -30.59 -13.63 -13.37
N LYS A 340 -29.92 -12.50 -13.58
CA LYS A 340 -28.55 -12.47 -14.14
C LYS A 340 -27.52 -12.42 -13.03
N ALA A 341 -27.66 -11.49 -12.09
CA ALA A 341 -26.69 -11.33 -11.00
C ALA A 341 -26.60 -12.57 -10.10
N SER A 342 -27.70 -13.30 -9.93
CA SER A 342 -27.73 -14.59 -9.22
C SER A 342 -26.90 -15.70 -9.88
N ARG A 343 -26.51 -15.55 -11.15
CA ARG A 343 -25.73 -16.56 -11.89
C ARG A 343 -24.23 -16.38 -11.70
N ASN A 344 -23.81 -16.29 -10.44
CA ASN A 344 -22.41 -16.22 -10.03
C ASN A 344 -22.11 -17.37 -9.06
N ALA A 345 -21.00 -18.07 -9.28
CA ALA A 345 -20.74 -19.37 -8.65
C ALA A 345 -20.42 -19.26 -7.16
N TYR A 346 -19.67 -18.22 -6.79
CA TYR A 346 -19.24 -17.97 -5.43
C TYR A 346 -19.16 -16.48 -5.11
N MET A 347 -19.16 -16.18 -3.82
CA MET A 347 -18.84 -14.86 -3.27
C MET A 347 -17.92 -14.99 -2.07
N GLN A 348 -16.72 -14.40 -2.14
CA GLN A 348 -15.71 -14.53 -1.09
C GLN A 348 -15.49 -13.21 -0.35
N THR A 349 -15.54 -13.25 0.99
CA THR A 349 -15.15 -12.12 1.83
C THR A 349 -13.71 -12.23 2.34
N TRP A 350 -13.19 -11.12 2.85
CA TRP A 350 -11.78 -10.99 3.23
C TRP A 350 -11.47 -11.53 4.63
N ALA A 351 -10.19 -11.49 5.03
CA ALA A 351 -9.69 -12.22 6.18
C ALA A 351 -10.03 -11.57 7.54
N ASN A 352 -10.18 -12.41 8.56
CA ASN A 352 -10.31 -11.98 9.96
C ASN A 352 -8.95 -11.83 10.66
N PHE A 353 -8.18 -10.80 10.32
CA PHE A 353 -6.82 -10.59 10.85
C PHE A 353 -6.80 -10.30 12.35
N ASP A 354 -7.58 -9.31 12.78
CA ASP A 354 -7.66 -8.87 14.18
C ASP A 354 -9.01 -8.19 14.52
N ALA A 355 -9.16 -7.71 15.76
CA ALA A 355 -10.40 -7.06 16.22
C ALA A 355 -10.72 -5.74 15.49
N GLY A 356 -9.72 -5.09 14.90
CA GLY A 356 -9.87 -3.91 14.05
C GLY A 356 -10.29 -4.28 12.64
N GLN A 357 -9.53 -5.16 11.98
CA GLN A 357 -9.71 -5.54 10.59
C GLN A 357 -10.12 -7.02 10.47
N HIS A 358 -11.43 -7.24 10.39
CA HIS A 358 -12.03 -8.53 10.11
C HIS A 358 -13.35 -8.35 9.36
N TYR A 359 -13.78 -9.35 8.59
CA TYR A 359 -14.89 -9.23 7.64
C TYR A 359 -16.04 -10.20 7.91
N VAL A 360 -15.76 -11.37 8.49
CA VAL A 360 -16.80 -12.23 9.07
C VAL A 360 -17.05 -11.74 10.51
N PRO A 361 -18.25 -11.25 10.84
CA PRO A 361 -18.53 -10.74 12.19
C PRO A 361 -18.42 -11.84 13.24
N VAL A 362 -17.89 -11.52 14.42
CA VAL A 362 -17.77 -12.41 15.57
C VAL A 362 -18.63 -11.94 16.75
N THR A 363 -18.57 -12.66 17.88
CA THR A 363 -19.37 -12.31 19.06
C THR A 363 -18.98 -10.93 19.60
N GLY A 364 -19.90 -9.97 19.49
CA GLY A 364 -19.68 -8.58 19.90
C GLY A 364 -19.98 -7.59 18.78
N ASP A 365 -19.88 -8.03 17.53
CA ASP A 365 -20.09 -7.16 16.38
C ASP A 365 -21.57 -6.98 16.07
N ALA A 366 -21.94 -5.77 15.66
CA ALA A 366 -23.33 -5.39 15.41
C ALA A 366 -23.95 -6.18 14.25
N LEU A 367 -23.12 -6.60 13.28
CA LEU A 367 -23.56 -7.33 12.09
C LEU A 367 -23.67 -8.84 12.26
N LEU A 368 -23.27 -9.42 13.40
CA LEU A 368 -23.33 -10.87 13.60
C LEU A 368 -24.74 -11.46 13.38
N PRO A 369 -25.84 -10.90 13.93
CA PRO A 369 -27.17 -11.44 13.67
C PRO A 369 -27.55 -11.45 12.19
N ASP A 370 -27.16 -10.42 11.43
CA ASP A 370 -27.43 -10.34 10.00
C ASP A 370 -26.59 -11.33 9.19
N PHE A 371 -25.33 -11.53 9.57
CA PHE A 371 -24.48 -12.56 8.95
C PHE A 371 -25.01 -13.97 9.21
N LEU A 372 -25.54 -14.25 10.40
CA LEU A 372 -26.18 -15.53 10.71
C LEU A 372 -27.48 -15.74 9.89
N ASP A 373 -28.25 -14.68 9.65
CA ASP A 373 -29.41 -14.74 8.74
C ASP A 373 -28.96 -15.00 7.29
N TYR A 374 -27.88 -14.35 6.83
CA TYR A 374 -27.26 -14.58 5.53
C TYR A 374 -26.79 -16.03 5.38
N ALA A 375 -26.06 -16.56 6.37
CA ALA A 375 -25.51 -17.92 6.35
C ALA A 375 -26.58 -19.02 6.48
N ALA A 376 -27.75 -18.69 7.02
CA ALA A 376 -28.89 -19.61 7.10
C ALA A 376 -29.79 -19.58 5.85
N ASP A 377 -29.55 -18.65 4.93
CA ASP A 377 -30.31 -18.57 3.68
C ASP A 377 -29.94 -19.76 2.77
N PRO A 378 -30.92 -20.51 2.25
CA PRO A 378 -30.65 -21.71 1.45
C PRO A 378 -29.94 -21.42 0.12
N TYR A 379 -29.82 -20.15 -0.28
CA TYR A 379 -29.06 -19.77 -1.46
C TYR A 379 -27.56 -19.67 -1.18
N THR A 380 -27.13 -19.48 0.08
CA THR A 380 -25.71 -19.45 0.44
C THR A 380 -25.24 -20.85 0.81
N LEU A 381 -24.22 -21.33 0.11
CA LEU A 381 -23.74 -22.71 0.23
C LEU A 381 -22.42 -22.75 1.01
N PHE A 382 -22.35 -23.64 2.00
CA PHE A 382 -21.19 -23.89 2.85
C PHE A 382 -20.54 -25.24 2.54
N ALA A 383 -19.41 -25.57 3.18
CA ALA A 383 -18.57 -26.72 2.83
C ALA A 383 -19.34 -28.05 2.81
N SER A 384 -20.25 -28.27 3.76
CA SER A 384 -21.03 -29.52 3.81
C SER A 384 -22.03 -29.68 2.66
N GLU A 385 -22.33 -28.59 1.94
CA GLU A 385 -23.26 -28.54 0.81
C GLU A 385 -22.53 -28.67 -0.54
N VAL A 386 -21.20 -28.59 -0.55
CA VAL A 386 -20.37 -28.86 -1.73
C VAL A 386 -20.36 -30.36 -2.00
N THR A 387 -21.12 -30.79 -3.00
CA THR A 387 -21.23 -32.21 -3.37
C THR A 387 -20.97 -32.43 -4.86
N GLY A 388 -20.11 -33.39 -5.19
CA GLY A 388 -19.78 -33.73 -6.57
C GLY A 388 -18.95 -32.67 -7.30
N ALA A 389 -18.13 -31.89 -6.58
CA ALA A 389 -17.27 -30.87 -7.17
C ALA A 389 -16.03 -31.44 -7.87
N PHE A 390 -15.53 -32.60 -7.44
CA PHE A 390 -14.21 -33.12 -7.84
C PHE A 390 -14.24 -34.49 -8.56
N ASP A 391 -15.41 -35.11 -8.74
CA ASP A 391 -15.55 -36.48 -9.25
C ASP A 391 -16.41 -36.59 -10.55
N ARG A 392 -16.68 -35.47 -11.22
CA ARG A 392 -17.41 -35.44 -12.49
C ARG A 392 -16.55 -35.94 -13.65
N ALA A 393 -17.17 -36.66 -14.57
CA ALA A 393 -16.53 -37.08 -15.82
C ALA A 393 -16.67 -35.97 -16.88
N VAL A 394 -15.60 -35.18 -17.03
CA VAL A 394 -15.53 -34.03 -17.93
C VAL A 394 -14.33 -34.17 -18.87
N ASP A 395 -14.61 -34.11 -20.17
CA ASP A 395 -13.59 -34.02 -21.22
C ASP A 395 -13.31 -32.55 -21.57
N THR A 396 -12.14 -32.29 -22.14
CA THR A 396 -11.69 -30.96 -22.52
C THR A 396 -11.37 -30.90 -24.01
N THR A 397 -11.58 -29.72 -24.59
CA THR A 397 -11.08 -29.39 -25.93
C THR A 397 -10.09 -28.23 -25.84
N PRO A 398 -8.92 -28.32 -26.50
CA PRO A 398 -8.01 -27.19 -26.63
C PRO A 398 -8.71 -25.99 -27.26
N ALA A 399 -8.27 -24.80 -26.87
CA ALA A 399 -8.59 -23.59 -27.60
C ALA A 399 -8.12 -23.69 -29.06
N GLY A 400 -8.61 -22.79 -29.91
CA GLY A 400 -8.12 -22.67 -31.28
C GLY A 400 -6.63 -22.27 -31.34
N PRO A 401 -6.07 -22.13 -32.56
CA PRO A 401 -4.74 -21.57 -32.75
C PRO A 401 -4.59 -20.20 -32.06
N VAL A 402 -3.53 -20.02 -31.28
CA VAL A 402 -3.27 -18.79 -30.51
C VAL A 402 -2.03 -18.09 -31.04
N LEU A 403 -2.13 -16.78 -31.21
CA LEU A 403 -1.02 -15.88 -31.52
C LEU A 403 -1.16 -14.62 -30.67
N HIS A 404 -0.09 -14.26 -29.95
CA HIS A 404 0.05 -12.92 -29.36
C HIS A 404 1.51 -12.46 -29.35
N ILE A 405 1.72 -11.15 -29.20
CA ILE A 405 3.04 -10.51 -29.20
C ILE A 405 3.42 -10.18 -27.75
N ALA A 406 4.28 -11.03 -27.16
CA ALA A 406 4.76 -10.87 -25.78
C ALA A 406 5.70 -9.67 -25.59
N SER A 407 6.51 -9.33 -26.60
CA SER A 407 7.32 -8.12 -26.56
C SER A 407 7.64 -7.60 -27.96
N PRO A 408 7.59 -6.27 -28.21
CA PRO A 408 6.92 -5.26 -27.38
C PRO A 408 5.40 -5.49 -27.34
N ALA A 409 4.80 -5.40 -26.16
CA ALA A 409 3.35 -5.53 -26.00
C ALA A 409 2.59 -4.38 -26.70
N ASP A 410 1.28 -4.53 -26.88
CA ASP A 410 0.46 -3.47 -27.45
C ASP A 410 0.50 -2.18 -26.61
N SER A 411 0.66 -1.05 -27.29
CA SER A 411 0.87 0.28 -26.71
C SER A 411 2.14 0.43 -25.86
N ALA A 412 3.05 -0.56 -25.86
CA ALA A 412 4.29 -0.48 -25.12
C ALA A 412 5.28 0.51 -25.76
N ARG A 413 6.19 1.03 -24.94
CA ARG A 413 7.25 1.94 -25.36
C ARG A 413 8.57 1.21 -25.54
N VAL A 414 9.19 1.38 -26.71
CA VAL A 414 10.56 0.93 -26.99
C VAL A 414 11.48 2.15 -26.91
N ALA A 415 12.07 2.36 -25.74
CA ALA A 415 12.94 3.51 -25.48
C ALA A 415 14.37 3.36 -26.05
N THR A 416 14.83 2.12 -26.23
CA THR A 416 16.20 1.82 -26.68
C THR A 416 16.22 0.72 -27.73
N SER A 417 17.29 0.72 -28.54
CA SER A 417 17.51 -0.20 -29.66
C SER A 417 18.90 -0.85 -29.51
N PRO A 418 19.07 -2.15 -29.82
CA PRO A 418 18.05 -3.07 -30.32
C PRO A 418 17.06 -3.52 -29.25
N THR A 419 15.86 -3.91 -29.68
CA THR A 419 14.88 -4.66 -28.87
C THR A 419 14.69 -6.07 -29.43
N THR A 420 13.89 -6.92 -28.77
CA THR A 420 13.58 -8.27 -29.24
C THR A 420 12.07 -8.43 -29.43
N ILE A 421 11.68 -8.84 -30.64
CA ILE A 421 10.31 -9.28 -30.91
C ILE A 421 10.16 -10.69 -30.35
N ARG A 422 9.12 -10.91 -29.54
CA ARG A 422 8.71 -12.23 -29.04
C ARG A 422 7.24 -12.42 -29.35
N ALA A 423 6.92 -13.54 -29.98
CA ALA A 423 5.55 -13.93 -30.26
C ALA A 423 5.31 -15.37 -29.80
N THR A 424 4.21 -15.60 -29.10
CA THR A 424 3.76 -16.94 -28.77
C THR A 424 2.90 -17.46 -29.91
N VAL A 425 3.14 -18.70 -30.32
CA VAL A 425 2.34 -19.42 -31.33
C VAL A 425 2.00 -20.79 -30.76
N GLN A 426 0.73 -21.02 -30.43
CA GLN A 426 0.27 -22.26 -29.81
C GLN A 426 -0.87 -22.89 -30.60
N ASN A 427 -1.06 -24.20 -30.41
CA ASN A 427 -2.11 -25.00 -31.06
C ASN A 427 -2.10 -24.96 -32.60
N VAL A 428 -0.93 -24.67 -33.20
CA VAL A 428 -0.70 -24.71 -34.64
C VAL A 428 0.76 -24.99 -34.97
N ASP A 429 1.00 -25.93 -35.89
CA ASP A 429 2.34 -26.27 -36.38
C ASP A 429 2.74 -25.29 -37.49
N ALA A 430 3.37 -24.17 -37.12
CA ALA A 430 3.80 -23.13 -38.06
C ALA A 430 5.04 -23.54 -38.86
N ASP A 431 5.01 -23.37 -40.19
CA ASP A 431 6.19 -23.53 -41.06
C ASP A 431 7.09 -22.29 -41.04
N ARG A 432 6.47 -21.11 -40.84
CA ARG A 432 7.16 -19.82 -40.86
C ARG A 432 6.40 -18.82 -39.98
N VAL A 433 7.14 -18.08 -39.17
CA VAL A 433 6.64 -16.94 -38.40
C VAL A 433 7.53 -15.75 -38.71
N TYR A 434 6.93 -14.63 -39.11
CA TYR A 434 7.67 -13.41 -39.40
C TYR A 434 6.89 -12.17 -38.95
N ALA A 435 7.61 -11.08 -38.69
CA ALA A 435 7.03 -9.81 -38.35
C ALA A 435 7.20 -8.79 -39.48
N THR A 436 6.27 -7.86 -39.58
CA THR A 436 6.34 -6.69 -40.46
C THR A 436 6.25 -5.41 -39.65
N VAL A 437 7.17 -4.48 -39.90
CA VAL A 437 7.12 -3.10 -39.40
C VAL A 437 7.34 -2.16 -40.57
N GLY A 438 6.30 -1.41 -40.95
CA GLY A 438 6.32 -0.62 -42.19
C GLY A 438 6.56 -1.52 -43.41
N SER A 439 7.66 -1.29 -44.15
CA SER A 439 8.07 -2.13 -45.29
C SER A 439 9.10 -3.21 -44.93
N THR A 440 9.52 -3.29 -43.67
CA THR A 440 10.57 -4.21 -43.22
C THR A 440 9.94 -5.52 -42.77
N GLU A 441 10.48 -6.62 -43.26
CA GLU A 441 10.12 -7.98 -42.87
C GLU A 441 11.25 -8.57 -42.01
N ILE A 442 10.91 -9.18 -40.88
CA ILE A 442 11.84 -9.74 -39.89
C ILE A 442 11.42 -11.20 -39.65
N GLU A 443 12.29 -12.16 -39.99
CA GLU A 443 12.03 -13.59 -39.73
C GLU A 443 12.21 -13.91 -38.25
N LEU A 444 11.22 -14.56 -37.64
CA LEU A 444 11.30 -15.04 -36.26
C LEU A 444 11.76 -16.49 -36.27
N ALA A 445 12.66 -16.84 -35.34
CA ALA A 445 13.10 -18.21 -35.12
C ALA A 445 12.39 -18.80 -33.91
N ALA A 446 11.96 -20.06 -34.03
CA ALA A 446 11.48 -20.83 -32.87
C ALA A 446 12.62 -20.96 -31.84
N GLY A 447 12.37 -20.54 -30.60
CA GLY A 447 13.27 -20.75 -29.48
C GLY A 447 13.03 -22.08 -28.76
N ASP A 448 13.88 -22.40 -27.77
CA ASP A 448 13.73 -23.57 -26.89
C ASP A 448 12.69 -23.37 -25.76
N GLY A 449 11.75 -22.43 -25.93
CA GLY A 449 10.79 -22.00 -24.91
C GLY A 449 9.46 -21.52 -25.50
N LEU A 450 8.78 -20.58 -24.84
CA LEU A 450 7.44 -20.11 -25.23
C LEU A 450 7.37 -19.41 -26.61
N TRP A 451 8.48 -18.82 -27.07
CA TRP A 451 8.43 -17.80 -28.11
C TRP A 451 9.18 -18.13 -29.39
N TRP A 452 8.58 -17.68 -30.48
CA TRP A 452 9.30 -17.30 -31.70
C TRP A 452 9.90 -15.91 -31.49
N SER A 453 11.16 -15.70 -31.87
CA SER A 453 11.83 -14.42 -31.60
C SER A 453 12.83 -13.97 -32.65
N ALA A 454 13.06 -12.66 -32.69
CA ALA A 454 14.08 -12.02 -33.52
C ALA A 454 14.51 -10.67 -32.91
N PRO A 455 15.79 -10.26 -33.09
CA PRO A 455 16.18 -8.88 -32.78
C PRO A 455 15.48 -7.91 -33.74
N TRP A 456 15.09 -6.76 -33.22
CA TRP A 456 14.60 -5.63 -33.99
C TRP A 456 15.50 -4.42 -33.76
N ASP A 457 16.36 -4.17 -34.75
CA ASP A 457 17.25 -3.01 -34.79
C ASP A 457 16.48 -1.79 -35.31
N ILE A 458 16.12 -0.88 -34.41
CA ILE A 458 15.44 0.38 -34.74
C ILE A 458 16.49 1.47 -34.96
N PRO A 459 16.52 2.16 -36.13
CA PRO A 459 17.38 3.31 -36.36
C PRO A 459 17.12 4.43 -35.36
N ALA A 460 18.17 5.13 -34.91
CA ALA A 460 18.06 6.18 -33.89
C ALA A 460 17.11 7.32 -34.31
N GLU A 461 17.00 7.60 -35.61
CA GLU A 461 16.09 8.59 -36.17
C GLU A 461 14.60 8.21 -36.10
N GLN A 462 14.28 6.94 -35.86
CA GLN A 462 12.90 6.44 -35.67
C GLN A 462 12.49 6.42 -34.20
N LEU A 463 13.40 6.67 -33.26
CA LEU A 463 13.12 6.81 -31.83
C LEU A 463 12.63 8.23 -31.51
N ASP A 464 11.58 8.68 -32.21
CA ASP A 464 11.10 10.06 -32.26
C ASP A 464 9.74 10.29 -31.57
N ASN A 465 9.30 9.33 -30.75
CA ASN A 465 7.99 9.23 -30.10
C ASN A 465 6.80 9.00 -31.05
N SER A 466 7.04 8.57 -32.29
CA SER A 466 5.98 8.08 -33.18
C SER A 466 5.57 6.64 -32.84
N THR A 467 4.32 6.29 -33.14
CA THR A 467 3.84 4.91 -33.07
C THR A 467 4.10 4.18 -34.38
N GLN A 468 4.59 2.93 -34.28
CA GLN A 468 4.71 2.00 -35.39
C GLN A 468 3.83 0.78 -35.14
N THR A 469 3.18 0.27 -36.19
CA THR A 469 2.48 -1.00 -36.11
C THR A 469 3.46 -2.15 -36.39
N LEU A 470 3.67 -2.98 -35.37
CA LEU A 470 4.31 -4.28 -35.48
C LEU A 470 3.22 -5.32 -35.75
N THR A 471 3.35 -6.12 -36.81
CA THR A 471 2.41 -7.22 -37.09
C THR A 471 3.17 -8.52 -37.23
N VAL A 472 2.76 -9.56 -36.51
CA VAL A 472 3.31 -10.93 -36.62
C VAL A 472 2.37 -11.78 -37.45
N HIS A 473 2.93 -12.59 -38.34
CA HIS A 473 2.23 -13.45 -39.28
C HIS A 473 2.67 -14.89 -39.07
N VAL A 474 1.70 -15.80 -39.03
CA VAL A 474 1.93 -17.25 -38.92
C VAL A 474 1.48 -17.92 -40.20
N VAL A 475 2.37 -18.68 -40.83
CA VAL A 475 2.15 -19.35 -42.10
C VAL A 475 2.23 -20.87 -41.91
N VAL A 476 1.23 -21.57 -42.46
CA VAL A 476 1.14 -23.05 -42.48
C VAL A 476 0.84 -23.48 -43.91
N ASP A 477 1.60 -24.44 -44.43
CA ASP A 477 1.52 -24.94 -45.81
C ASP A 477 1.59 -23.82 -46.87
N GLY A 478 2.30 -22.73 -46.58
CA GLY A 478 2.43 -21.56 -47.43
C GLY A 478 1.21 -20.62 -47.44
N VAL A 479 0.25 -20.81 -46.53
CA VAL A 479 -0.92 -19.94 -46.34
C VAL A 479 -0.82 -19.25 -44.98
N GLU A 480 -1.07 -17.95 -44.94
CA GLU A 480 -1.18 -17.20 -43.69
C GLU A 480 -2.45 -17.62 -42.95
N VAL A 481 -2.30 -18.10 -41.71
CA VAL A 481 -3.39 -18.64 -40.89
C VAL A 481 -3.71 -17.80 -39.66
N LEU A 482 -2.73 -17.05 -39.14
CA LEU A 482 -2.92 -16.10 -38.03
C LEU A 482 -2.12 -14.82 -38.30
N THR A 483 -2.65 -13.71 -37.82
CA THR A 483 -1.96 -12.42 -37.79
C THR A 483 -2.35 -11.69 -36.50
N GLU A 484 -1.41 -11.00 -35.88
CA GLU A 484 -1.62 -10.18 -34.69
C GLU A 484 -0.81 -8.91 -34.80
N SER A 485 -1.37 -7.78 -34.36
CA SER A 485 -0.71 -6.48 -34.40
C SER A 485 -0.58 -5.84 -33.03
N SER A 486 0.52 -5.15 -32.80
CA SER A 486 0.75 -4.27 -31.67
C SER A 486 1.16 -2.89 -32.15
N SER A 487 0.55 -1.85 -31.59
CA SER A 487 0.97 -0.46 -31.77
C SER A 487 2.09 -0.15 -30.77
N VAL A 488 3.29 0.15 -31.25
CA VAL A 488 4.48 0.33 -30.40
C VAL A 488 5.00 1.76 -30.51
N VAL A 489 5.18 2.42 -29.37
CA VAL A 489 5.71 3.79 -29.31
C VAL A 489 7.23 3.74 -29.34
N LEU A 490 7.85 4.39 -30.32
CA LEU A 490 9.31 4.35 -30.52
C LEU A 490 9.97 5.60 -29.96
N GLY A 491 10.79 5.45 -28.91
CA GLY A 491 11.57 6.54 -28.33
C GLY A 491 11.36 6.73 -26.84
N PRO A 492 12.26 7.49 -26.18
CA PRO A 492 12.20 7.73 -24.75
C PRO A 492 11.00 8.60 -24.39
N ARG A 493 10.42 8.31 -23.21
CA ARG A 493 9.33 9.09 -22.61
C ARG A 493 9.72 10.58 -22.53
N PRO A 494 8.79 11.52 -22.80
CA PRO A 494 9.01 12.93 -22.53
C PRO A 494 9.37 13.17 -21.06
N THR A 495 10.47 13.87 -20.80
CA THR A 495 10.90 14.21 -19.43
C THR A 495 10.60 15.67 -19.15
N PHE A 496 9.89 15.93 -18.06
CA PHE A 496 9.55 17.27 -17.61
C PHE A 496 10.37 17.63 -16.37
N GLY A 497 10.77 18.90 -16.26
CA GLY A 497 11.44 19.41 -15.06
C GLY A 497 10.46 19.56 -13.88
N PRO A 498 10.97 19.79 -12.66
CA PRO A 498 10.11 20.12 -11.52
C PRO A 498 9.18 21.30 -11.85
N GLY A 499 7.93 21.20 -11.43
CA GLY A 499 6.88 22.17 -11.74
C GLY A 499 6.22 22.01 -13.09
N VAL A 500 6.51 20.99 -13.90
CA VAL A 500 5.80 20.76 -15.17
C VAL A 500 5.14 19.39 -15.15
N VAL A 501 3.83 19.34 -15.38
CA VAL A 501 3.07 18.09 -15.49
C VAL A 501 3.14 17.58 -16.92
N ASP A 502 2.74 18.41 -17.89
CA ASP A 502 2.76 18.08 -19.31
C ASP A 502 2.48 19.33 -20.18
N ASP A 503 3.13 19.38 -21.35
CA ASP A 503 2.88 20.36 -22.43
C ASP A 503 2.32 19.68 -23.70
N TYR A 504 2.15 18.36 -23.69
CA TYR A 504 1.60 17.51 -24.75
C TYR A 504 2.36 17.50 -26.09
N GLU A 505 3.40 18.30 -26.25
CA GLU A 505 4.10 18.47 -27.53
C GLU A 505 4.91 17.24 -27.92
N GLY A 506 5.42 16.53 -26.92
CA GLY A 506 6.28 15.35 -27.06
C GLY A 506 5.59 14.09 -27.58
N TYR A 507 4.25 14.07 -27.71
CA TYR A 507 3.50 12.89 -28.12
C TYR A 507 3.29 12.84 -29.64
N GLY A 508 3.63 11.72 -30.27
CA GLY A 508 3.44 11.54 -31.72
C GLY A 508 1.98 11.41 -32.14
N ASP A 509 1.15 10.73 -31.33
CA ASP A 509 -0.25 10.41 -31.60
C ASP A 509 -1.01 10.03 -30.30
N ASP A 510 -2.30 9.71 -30.43
CA ASP A 510 -3.19 9.33 -29.32
C ASP A 510 -2.71 8.09 -28.56
N THR A 511 -1.97 7.18 -29.20
CA THR A 511 -1.45 5.96 -28.55
C THR A 511 -0.28 6.34 -27.65
N ALA A 512 0.65 7.15 -28.16
CA ALA A 512 1.75 7.69 -27.38
C ALA A 512 1.27 8.53 -26.20
N LEU A 513 0.19 9.31 -26.38
CA LEU A 513 -0.46 10.05 -25.29
C LEU A 513 -1.07 9.10 -24.24
N ARG A 514 -1.93 8.18 -24.67
CA ARG A 514 -2.64 7.26 -23.75
C ARG A 514 -1.71 6.32 -23.00
N ALA A 515 -0.52 6.04 -23.52
CA ALA A 515 0.50 5.27 -22.81
C ALA A 515 1.07 6.00 -21.58
N GLU A 516 0.92 7.33 -21.49
CA GLU A 516 1.41 8.14 -20.36
C GLU A 516 0.35 8.47 -19.32
N TYR A 517 -0.93 8.21 -19.60
CA TYR A 517 -2.04 8.60 -18.77
C TYR A 517 -2.92 7.42 -18.36
N VAL A 518 -3.36 7.47 -17.12
CA VAL A 518 -4.35 6.56 -16.54
C VAL A 518 -5.72 7.12 -16.84
N SER A 519 -6.64 6.33 -17.38
CA SER A 519 -8.05 6.72 -17.49
C SER A 519 -8.87 6.12 -16.35
N TYR A 520 -9.49 6.98 -15.56
CA TYR A 520 -10.46 6.67 -14.52
C TYR A 520 -11.88 6.76 -15.06
N GLY A 521 -12.70 5.73 -14.89
CA GLY A 521 -14.02 5.66 -15.52
C GLY A 521 -13.96 5.59 -17.05
N ALA A 522 -15.11 5.67 -17.69
CA ALA A 522 -15.27 5.67 -19.14
C ALA A 522 -15.00 7.06 -19.74
N ASN A 523 -13.84 7.20 -20.38
CA ASN A 523 -13.48 8.36 -21.20
C ASN A 523 -12.57 7.95 -22.35
N THR A 524 -12.39 8.85 -23.31
CA THR A 524 -11.38 8.72 -24.39
C THR A 524 -10.44 9.91 -24.34
N LEU A 525 -9.13 9.64 -24.31
CA LEU A 525 -8.07 10.64 -24.41
C LEU A 525 -7.54 10.68 -25.85
N SER A 526 -7.39 11.86 -26.41
CA SER A 526 -6.83 12.10 -27.74
C SER A 526 -6.02 13.39 -27.79
N LEU A 527 -5.11 13.50 -28.76
CA LEU A 527 -4.39 14.74 -29.04
C LEU A 527 -5.28 15.66 -29.89
N ASP A 528 -5.59 16.83 -29.36
CA ASP A 528 -6.15 17.93 -30.15
C ASP A 528 -5.01 18.63 -30.90
N THR A 529 -4.95 18.44 -32.21
CA THR A 529 -3.99 19.09 -33.11
C THR A 529 -4.63 20.19 -33.95
N SER A 530 -5.81 20.69 -33.57
CA SER A 530 -6.50 21.75 -34.31
C SER A 530 -5.86 23.13 -34.13
N GLY A 531 -5.03 23.29 -33.09
CA GLY A 531 -4.27 24.49 -32.76
C GLY A 531 -2.86 24.53 -33.36
N ALA A 532 -2.06 25.50 -32.89
CA ALA A 532 -0.63 25.60 -33.22
C ALA A 532 0.25 24.75 -32.30
N SER A 533 -0.23 24.50 -31.06
CA SER A 533 0.25 23.51 -30.10
C SER A 533 -0.64 22.28 -30.11
N LYS A 534 -0.13 21.16 -29.59
CA LYS A 534 -0.93 19.98 -29.25
C LYS A 534 -1.50 20.15 -27.85
N ALA A 535 -2.71 19.68 -27.63
CA ALA A 535 -3.34 19.66 -26.30
C ALA A 535 -3.98 18.29 -26.06
N LEU A 536 -4.27 17.93 -24.81
CA LEU A 536 -5.06 16.74 -24.51
C LEU A 536 -6.54 17.07 -24.54
N ARG A 537 -7.30 16.28 -25.31
CA ARG A 537 -8.76 16.25 -25.31
C ARG A 537 -9.25 15.03 -24.55
N MET A 538 -10.18 15.22 -23.62
CA MET A 538 -10.92 14.15 -22.96
C MET A 538 -12.39 14.22 -23.35
N ASP A 539 -12.87 13.17 -24.02
CA ASP A 539 -14.29 12.94 -24.28
C ASP A 539 -14.89 12.03 -23.19
N TYR A 540 -16.06 12.38 -22.66
CA TYR A 540 -16.72 11.66 -21.57
C TYR A 540 -18.23 11.48 -21.74
N ASP A 541 -18.77 10.45 -21.08
CA ASP A 541 -20.21 10.13 -20.97
C ASP A 541 -20.53 9.58 -19.56
N PHE A 542 -21.60 10.09 -18.95
CA PHE A 542 -22.13 9.74 -17.63
C PHE A 542 -23.34 8.79 -17.70
N ALA A 543 -23.60 8.17 -18.84
CA ALA A 543 -24.69 7.20 -19.00
C ALA A 543 -24.62 6.05 -17.97
N THR A 544 -23.42 5.65 -17.54
CA THR A 544 -23.20 4.52 -16.63
C THR A 544 -22.37 4.87 -15.38
N GLN A 545 -22.03 6.15 -15.17
CA GLN A 545 -21.12 6.59 -14.11
C GLN A 545 -21.37 8.06 -13.74
N THR A 546 -20.92 8.49 -12.57
CA THR A 546 -21.07 9.89 -12.10
C THR A 546 -19.77 10.68 -12.06
N TYR A 547 -18.65 10.03 -12.35
CA TYR A 547 -17.34 10.67 -12.47
C TYR A 547 -16.49 9.93 -13.50
N THR A 548 -15.53 10.64 -14.06
CA THR A 548 -14.49 10.11 -14.93
C THR A 548 -13.27 11.02 -14.86
N GLY A 549 -12.13 10.60 -15.35
CA GLY A 549 -10.96 11.46 -15.42
C GLY A 549 -9.73 10.77 -15.97
N PHE A 550 -8.62 11.47 -15.88
CA PHE A 550 -7.32 10.91 -16.17
C PHE A 550 -6.25 11.47 -15.24
N GLY A 551 -5.10 10.83 -15.17
CA GLY A 551 -3.98 11.32 -14.40
C GLY A 551 -2.66 10.68 -14.77
N LYS A 552 -1.59 11.18 -14.18
CA LYS A 552 -0.23 10.63 -14.34
C LYS A 552 0.58 10.86 -13.07
N GLN A 553 1.61 10.04 -12.90
CA GLN A 553 2.61 10.26 -11.86
C GLN A 553 3.50 11.44 -12.24
N ILE A 554 3.88 12.23 -11.24
CA ILE A 554 4.81 13.35 -11.34
C ILE A 554 5.78 13.30 -10.17
N SER A 555 6.92 13.97 -10.30
CA SER A 555 7.94 13.98 -9.25
C SER A 555 8.76 15.27 -9.29
N GLY A 556 9.65 15.42 -8.33
CA GLY A 556 10.55 16.55 -8.21
C GLY A 556 10.16 17.50 -7.08
N ASP A 557 11.09 18.39 -6.73
CA ASP A 557 10.87 19.41 -5.70
C ASP A 557 10.08 20.59 -6.27
N TRP A 558 8.85 20.77 -5.79
CA TRP A 558 7.99 21.88 -6.21
C TRP A 558 7.92 23.01 -5.17
N SER A 559 8.77 22.99 -4.13
CA SER A 559 8.72 23.97 -3.03
C SER A 559 9.09 25.40 -3.43
N ASP A 560 9.67 25.60 -4.62
CA ASP A 560 9.94 26.94 -5.18
C ASP A 560 8.74 27.55 -5.95
N PHE A 561 7.61 26.83 -6.07
CA PHE A 561 6.40 27.28 -6.76
C PHE A 561 5.26 27.57 -5.79
N ASN A 562 4.38 28.53 -6.15
CA ASN A 562 3.27 28.96 -5.29
C ASN A 562 1.88 28.72 -5.90
N GLU A 563 1.79 28.44 -7.20
CA GLU A 563 0.50 28.21 -7.87
C GLU A 563 0.64 27.22 -9.02
N LEU A 564 -0.45 26.52 -9.35
CA LEU A 564 -0.56 25.71 -10.55
C LEU A 564 -1.36 26.46 -11.62
N ALA A 565 -0.83 26.53 -12.84
CA ALA A 565 -1.50 27.05 -14.01
C ALA A 565 -1.74 25.93 -15.03
N LEU A 566 -2.86 26.03 -15.75
CA LEU A 566 -3.16 25.20 -16.90
C LEU A 566 -4.06 25.96 -17.86
N TRP A 567 -3.87 25.73 -19.16
CA TRP A 567 -4.82 26.18 -20.17
C TRP A 567 -5.96 25.16 -20.27
N VAL A 568 -7.19 25.65 -20.24
CA VAL A 568 -8.40 24.81 -20.32
C VAL A 568 -9.33 25.42 -21.36
N LYS A 569 -9.92 24.56 -22.19
CA LYS A 569 -11.12 24.83 -22.97
C LYS A 569 -12.29 24.04 -22.38
N PRO A 570 -13.12 24.71 -21.57
CA PRO A 570 -14.38 24.17 -21.08
C PRO A 570 -15.35 23.80 -22.21
N ASP A 571 -16.29 22.91 -21.90
CA ASP A 571 -17.30 22.40 -22.85
C ASP A 571 -18.70 23.01 -22.67
N GLY A 572 -18.90 23.83 -21.65
CA GLY A 572 -20.18 24.46 -21.33
C GLY A 572 -21.15 23.56 -20.58
N SER A 573 -20.70 22.36 -20.19
CA SER A 573 -21.55 21.31 -19.60
C SER A 573 -22.12 21.68 -18.24
N GLY A 574 -21.47 22.57 -17.49
CA GLY A 574 -21.81 22.84 -16.08
C GLY A 574 -21.41 21.72 -15.12
N ASN A 575 -20.75 20.66 -15.60
CA ASN A 575 -20.18 19.61 -14.75
C ASN A 575 -19.02 20.14 -13.91
N LYS A 576 -18.67 19.40 -12.85
CA LYS A 576 -17.61 19.79 -11.91
C LYS A 576 -16.26 19.26 -12.39
N MET A 577 -15.36 20.15 -12.79
CA MET A 577 -13.94 19.79 -12.98
C MET A 577 -13.24 19.73 -11.63
N VAL A 578 -12.43 18.69 -11.42
CA VAL A 578 -11.60 18.52 -10.23
C VAL A 578 -10.16 18.38 -10.67
N LEU A 579 -9.31 19.32 -10.29
CA LEU A 579 -7.86 19.11 -10.30
C LEU A 579 -7.48 18.47 -8.98
N GLN A 580 -6.71 17.40 -9.00
CA GLN A 580 -6.26 16.71 -7.80
C GLN A 580 -4.75 16.55 -7.82
N LEU A 581 -4.10 16.95 -6.73
CA LEU A 581 -2.66 16.90 -6.53
C LEU A 581 -2.35 16.05 -5.31
N VAL A 582 -1.56 14.98 -5.49
CA VAL A 582 -1.12 14.13 -4.37
C VAL A 582 0.26 14.58 -3.92
N ALA A 583 0.33 15.10 -2.69
CA ALA A 583 1.53 15.70 -2.11
C ALA A 583 1.63 15.34 -0.62
N GLY A 584 2.79 14.89 -0.16
CA GLY A 584 3.00 14.48 1.24
C GLY A 584 2.03 13.38 1.69
N GLY A 585 1.62 12.49 0.77
CA GLY A 585 0.65 11.41 1.00
C GLY A 585 -0.82 11.83 1.05
N VAL A 586 -1.14 13.11 0.80
CA VAL A 586 -2.52 13.63 0.86
C VAL A 586 -2.98 14.08 -0.51
N SER A 587 -4.23 13.76 -0.86
CA SER A 587 -4.89 14.25 -2.06
C SER A 587 -5.50 15.63 -1.81
N TYR A 588 -5.01 16.64 -2.49
CA TYR A 588 -5.55 18.00 -2.46
C TYR A 588 -6.33 18.30 -3.74
N GLU A 589 -7.44 19.03 -3.64
CA GLU A 589 -8.32 19.35 -4.77
C GLU A 589 -8.48 20.86 -4.99
N ALA A 590 -8.65 21.24 -6.25
CA ALA A 590 -9.05 22.55 -6.74
C ALA A 590 -10.12 22.41 -7.85
N TYR A 591 -11.00 23.42 -8.02
CA TYR A 591 -12.22 23.28 -8.82
C TYR A 591 -12.37 24.39 -9.89
N PRO A 592 -11.80 24.21 -11.09
CA PRO A 592 -12.10 25.06 -12.24
C PRO A 592 -13.55 24.94 -12.69
N SER A 593 -14.08 25.99 -13.34
CA SER A 593 -15.44 25.99 -13.87
C SER A 593 -15.51 25.45 -15.30
N LEU A 594 -16.48 24.56 -15.57
CA LEU A 594 -16.82 24.10 -16.93
C LEU A 594 -18.06 24.78 -17.53
N ALA A 595 -18.64 25.78 -16.87
CA ALA A 595 -19.90 26.39 -17.31
C ALA A 595 -19.80 27.26 -18.58
N GLY A 596 -18.59 27.62 -19.02
CA GLY A 596 -18.34 28.40 -20.25
C GLY A 596 -17.83 27.55 -21.40
N THR A 597 -17.53 28.17 -22.55
CA THR A 597 -16.87 27.50 -23.69
C THR A 597 -15.63 28.26 -24.18
N GLU A 598 -15.28 29.37 -23.51
CA GLU A 598 -14.11 30.17 -23.85
C GLU A 598 -12.87 29.54 -23.26
N ALA A 599 -11.87 29.29 -24.09
CA ALA A 599 -10.61 28.74 -23.64
C ALA A 599 -9.75 29.81 -22.96
N GLY A 600 -9.00 29.43 -21.93
CA GLY A 600 -8.13 30.33 -21.20
C GLY A 600 -7.27 29.62 -20.16
N VAL A 601 -6.29 30.36 -19.65
CA VAL A 601 -5.47 29.88 -18.53
C VAL A 601 -6.24 30.09 -17.24
N VAL A 602 -6.33 29.03 -16.44
CA VAL A 602 -6.78 29.07 -15.05
C VAL A 602 -5.58 28.84 -14.14
N THR A 603 -5.58 29.53 -13.00
CA THR A 603 -4.47 29.51 -12.05
C THR A 603 -5.01 29.32 -10.64
N PHE A 604 -4.40 28.41 -9.89
CA PHE A 604 -4.79 28.03 -8.53
C PHE A 604 -3.57 28.12 -7.60
N PRO A 605 -3.51 29.13 -6.71
CA PRO A 605 -2.50 29.20 -5.66
C PRO A 605 -2.54 27.96 -4.76
N PHE A 606 -1.41 27.33 -4.45
CA PHE A 606 -1.35 26.13 -3.61
C PHE A 606 -2.01 26.33 -2.23
N VAL A 607 -1.98 27.56 -1.71
CA VAL A 607 -2.67 27.96 -0.48
C VAL A 607 -4.20 27.82 -0.55
N ASP A 608 -4.80 27.76 -1.74
CA ASP A 608 -6.25 27.60 -1.94
C ASP A 608 -6.67 26.13 -2.10
N TRP A 609 -5.72 25.23 -2.35
CA TRP A 609 -6.00 23.80 -2.46
C TRP A 609 -6.38 23.24 -1.09
N ARG A 610 -7.36 22.34 -1.08
CA ARG A 610 -7.87 21.72 0.15
C ARG A 610 -7.77 20.21 0.04
N PRO A 611 -7.48 19.49 1.13
CA PRO A 611 -7.61 18.05 1.17
C PRO A 611 -8.95 17.63 0.58
N ALA A 612 -8.94 16.53 -0.18
CA ALA A 612 -10.11 16.03 -0.87
C ALA A 612 -11.27 15.83 0.13
N PRO A 613 -12.54 16.08 -0.23
CA PRO A 613 -13.65 16.09 0.72
C PRO A 613 -13.85 14.77 1.50
N TRP A 614 -13.39 13.66 0.93
CA TRP A 614 -13.44 12.33 1.54
C TRP A 614 -12.28 12.05 2.51
N ASP A 615 -11.19 12.83 2.48
CA ASP A 615 -10.07 12.73 3.41
C ASP A 615 -10.37 13.53 4.69
N THR A 616 -11.30 13.00 5.50
CA THR A 616 -11.73 13.66 6.73
C THR A 616 -10.63 13.70 7.79
N ALA A 617 -9.65 12.80 7.73
CA ALA A 617 -8.53 12.75 8.66
C ALA A 617 -7.59 13.95 8.45
N ASN A 618 -7.41 14.39 7.21
CA ASN A 618 -6.56 15.53 6.87
C ASN A 618 -7.32 16.82 6.59
N ALA A 619 -8.63 16.92 6.80
CA ALA A 619 -9.49 18.04 6.35
C ALA A 619 -8.97 19.46 6.64
N ASN A 620 -8.21 19.65 7.73
CA ASN A 620 -7.64 20.94 8.12
C ASN A 620 -6.23 21.20 7.60
N ARG A 621 -5.54 20.19 7.05
CA ARG A 621 -4.18 20.30 6.51
C ARG A 621 -4.12 21.28 5.34
N ARG A 622 -2.97 21.91 5.16
CA ARG A 622 -2.65 22.79 4.04
C ARG A 622 -1.38 22.28 3.38
N ILE A 623 -1.28 22.49 2.07
CA ILE A 623 -0.07 22.16 1.31
C ILE A 623 1.11 22.93 1.92
N SER A 624 2.13 22.19 2.34
CA SER A 624 3.39 22.73 2.85
C SER A 624 4.54 22.56 1.84
N ASP A 625 5.68 23.21 2.07
CA ASP A 625 6.90 22.98 1.29
C ASP A 625 7.37 21.52 1.36
N ALA A 626 7.17 20.87 2.51
CA ALA A 626 7.48 19.44 2.66
C ALA A 626 6.56 18.58 1.78
N ASP A 627 5.29 18.94 1.67
CA ASP A 627 4.34 18.27 0.76
C ASP A 627 4.75 18.46 -0.69
N LEU A 628 5.12 19.68 -1.09
CA LEU A 628 5.57 20.00 -2.46
C LEU A 628 6.90 19.34 -2.83
N ARG A 629 7.74 19.00 -1.86
CA ARG A 629 8.93 18.13 -2.07
C ARG A 629 8.57 16.66 -2.25
N ALA A 630 7.41 16.25 -1.75
CA ALA A 630 6.90 14.88 -1.73
C ALA A 630 5.67 14.74 -2.63
N ILE A 631 5.70 15.35 -3.82
CA ILE A 631 4.66 15.22 -4.83
C ILE A 631 4.79 13.88 -5.56
N SER A 632 3.65 13.27 -5.90
CA SER A 632 3.63 11.95 -6.55
C SER A 632 2.69 11.88 -7.74
N GLN A 633 1.58 12.62 -7.72
CA GLN A 633 0.55 12.42 -8.74
C GLN A 633 -0.26 13.70 -9.01
N PHE A 634 -0.70 13.83 -10.26
CA PHE A 634 -1.67 14.83 -10.69
C PHE A 634 -2.78 14.19 -11.52
N ASN A 635 -4.03 14.50 -11.18
CA ASN A 635 -5.23 13.99 -11.84
C ASN A 635 -6.17 15.14 -12.23
N ILE A 636 -6.93 14.92 -13.30
CA ILE A 636 -8.04 15.76 -13.74
C ILE A 636 -9.28 14.88 -13.81
N TYR A 637 -10.32 15.21 -13.05
CA TYR A 637 -11.62 14.56 -13.13
C TYR A 637 -12.70 15.52 -13.64
N VAL A 638 -13.74 14.92 -14.19
CA VAL A 638 -15.04 15.56 -14.43
C VAL A 638 -16.07 14.73 -13.69
N ASN A 639 -16.82 15.38 -12.81
CA ASN A 639 -17.92 14.78 -12.06
C ASN A 639 -19.24 15.37 -12.56
N ALA A 640 -20.27 14.54 -12.64
CA ALA A 640 -21.62 14.99 -12.88
C ALA A 640 -22.01 16.06 -11.84
N ALA A 641 -22.74 17.09 -12.26
CA ALA A 641 -23.20 18.12 -11.33
C ALA A 641 -24.09 17.51 -10.23
N ASP A 642 -23.85 17.90 -8.97
CA ASP A 642 -24.54 17.32 -7.79
C ASP A 642 -26.07 17.49 -7.83
N ASP A 643 -26.56 18.52 -8.54
CA ASP A 643 -27.98 18.82 -8.73
C ASP A 643 -28.57 18.23 -10.01
N GLY A 644 -27.77 17.46 -10.78
CA GLY A 644 -28.15 16.87 -12.06
C GLY A 644 -28.35 17.89 -13.19
N SER A 645 -27.88 19.14 -13.02
CA SER A 645 -28.02 20.18 -14.05
C SER A 645 -27.00 20.10 -15.18
N GLY A 646 -25.94 19.31 -14.99
CA GLY A 646 -24.85 19.16 -15.94
C GLY A 646 -25.20 18.27 -17.14
N ASP A 647 -24.52 18.48 -18.26
CA ASP A 647 -24.69 17.65 -19.45
C ASP A 647 -24.18 16.22 -19.21
N PRO A 648 -24.89 15.19 -19.72
CA PRO A 648 -24.50 13.80 -19.51
C PRO A 648 -23.24 13.39 -20.29
N SER A 649 -22.78 14.18 -21.25
CA SER A 649 -21.59 13.88 -22.05
C SER A 649 -20.95 15.16 -22.56
N GLY A 650 -19.63 15.18 -22.75
CA GLY A 650 -18.91 16.38 -23.17
C GLY A 650 -17.47 16.13 -23.59
N SER A 651 -16.75 17.22 -23.84
CA SER A 651 -15.36 17.20 -24.34
C SER A 651 -14.56 18.38 -23.81
N ILE A 652 -13.70 18.15 -22.81
CA ILE A 652 -12.78 19.19 -22.33
C ILE A 652 -11.44 19.08 -23.06
N VAL A 653 -10.74 20.21 -23.22
CA VAL A 653 -9.35 20.23 -23.74
C VAL A 653 -8.47 20.94 -22.72
N VAL A 654 -7.29 20.39 -22.43
CA VAL A 654 -6.32 20.94 -21.49
C VAL A 654 -4.92 20.98 -22.11
N ASP A 655 -4.15 22.01 -21.78
CA ASP A 655 -2.82 22.27 -22.30
C ASP A 655 -1.94 22.98 -21.24
N ASP A 656 -0.62 23.00 -21.43
CA ASP A 656 0.36 23.77 -20.64
C ASP A 656 0.19 23.67 -19.11
N ILE A 657 0.24 22.45 -18.55
CA ILE A 657 0.02 22.23 -17.12
C ILE A 657 1.35 22.38 -16.37
N ALA A 658 1.52 23.50 -15.67
CA ALA A 658 2.76 23.82 -14.96
C ALA A 658 2.53 24.66 -13.69
N ALA A 659 3.36 24.41 -12.68
CA ALA A 659 3.50 25.24 -11.50
C ALA A 659 4.33 26.49 -11.80
N LEU A 660 3.95 27.60 -11.18
CA LEU A 660 4.56 28.91 -11.34
C LEU A 660 4.98 29.46 -9.97
N PRO A 661 6.02 30.32 -9.91
CA PRO A 661 6.43 30.97 -8.67
C PRO A 661 5.35 31.82 -7.99
N GLY A 662 4.23 32.14 -8.66
CA GLY A 662 3.01 32.71 -8.08
C GLY A 662 3.15 33.90 -7.11
N VAL A 663 2.13 34.08 -6.27
CA VAL A 663 2.11 35.05 -5.15
C VAL A 663 2.40 34.30 -3.86
N GLU A 664 3.44 34.73 -3.13
CA GLU A 664 3.79 34.18 -1.82
C GLU A 664 2.58 34.27 -0.86
N PRO A 665 2.19 33.17 -0.19
CA PRO A 665 1.02 33.18 0.68
C PRO A 665 1.20 34.18 1.83
N PRO A 666 0.13 34.83 2.30
CA PRO A 666 0.21 35.70 3.47
C PRO A 666 0.65 34.87 4.70
N PRO A 667 1.47 35.44 5.59
CA PRO A 667 1.91 34.73 6.79
C PRO A 667 0.71 34.36 7.67
N VAL A 668 0.75 33.17 8.27
CA VAL A 668 -0.30 32.61 9.15
C VAL A 668 -0.69 33.61 10.25
N PHE A 669 0.30 34.22 10.90
CA PHE A 669 0.08 35.37 11.78
C PHE A 669 0.81 36.60 11.24
N SER A 670 0.07 37.69 11.11
CA SER A 670 0.61 38.97 10.61
C SER A 670 1.69 39.59 11.50
N ASP A 671 1.79 39.18 12.77
CA ASP A 671 2.78 39.64 13.74
C ASP A 671 3.84 38.60 14.13
N VAL A 672 3.90 37.46 13.44
CA VAL A 672 4.90 36.40 13.62
C VAL A 672 5.54 36.10 12.28
N LEU A 673 6.56 36.89 11.94
CA LEU A 673 7.28 36.76 10.67
C LEU A 673 8.40 35.71 10.77
N PRO A 674 8.75 35.02 9.67
CA PRO A 674 9.89 34.11 9.64
C PRO A 674 11.16 34.73 10.25
N GLY A 675 11.83 33.99 11.14
CA GLY A 675 13.01 34.45 11.88
C GLY A 675 12.72 35.31 13.13
N SER A 676 11.45 35.56 13.47
CA SER A 676 11.10 36.16 14.77
C SER A 676 11.32 35.17 15.93
N PRO A 677 11.58 35.64 17.17
CA PRO A 677 11.77 34.74 18.31
C PRO A 677 10.59 33.80 18.55
N ASN A 678 10.88 32.51 18.72
CA ASN A 678 9.89 31.43 18.85
C ASN A 678 8.96 31.27 17.62
N PHE A 679 9.36 31.74 16.42
CA PHE A 679 8.56 31.56 15.20
C PHE A 679 8.14 30.10 15.00
N ASP A 680 9.11 29.17 14.98
CA ASP A 680 8.86 27.74 14.77
C ASP A 680 7.94 27.16 15.85
N SER A 681 8.21 27.46 17.12
CA SER A 681 7.38 26.99 18.25
C SER A 681 5.95 27.54 18.24
N ILE A 682 5.75 28.75 17.70
CA ILE A 682 4.43 29.36 17.54
C ILE A 682 3.67 28.71 16.39
N MET A 683 4.34 28.44 15.27
CA MET A 683 3.76 27.69 14.15
C MET A 683 3.40 26.27 14.60
N TRP A 684 4.28 25.59 15.34
CA TRP A 684 4.01 24.28 15.93
C TRP A 684 2.75 24.27 16.80
N LEU A 685 2.56 25.26 17.70
CA LEU A 685 1.33 25.36 18.50
C LEU A 685 0.06 25.50 17.63
N HIS A 686 0.15 26.21 16.50
CA HIS A 686 -0.96 26.34 15.56
C HIS A 686 -1.22 25.03 14.83
N ASP A 687 -0.17 24.38 14.33
CA ASP A 687 -0.25 23.13 13.58
C ASP A 687 -0.83 21.98 14.44
N GLN A 688 -0.51 21.96 15.74
CA GLN A 688 -1.11 21.02 16.71
C GLN A 688 -2.55 21.38 17.14
N GLY A 689 -3.12 22.49 16.64
CA GLY A 689 -4.45 22.98 17.04
C GLY A 689 -4.51 23.46 18.50
N LEU A 690 -3.37 23.80 19.10
CA LEU A 690 -3.25 24.18 20.51
C LEU A 690 -3.45 25.68 20.74
N ASP A 691 -3.10 26.57 19.82
CA ASP A 691 -3.40 28.02 19.93
C ASP A 691 -3.40 28.71 18.56
N ASP A 692 -4.60 29.00 18.03
CA ASP A 692 -4.80 29.66 16.73
C ASP A 692 -4.68 31.20 16.78
N GLY A 693 -4.16 31.76 17.88
CA GLY A 693 -4.03 33.20 18.04
C GLY A 693 -5.37 33.91 18.23
N TYR A 694 -5.51 35.09 17.63
CA TYR A 694 -6.68 35.96 17.74
C TYR A 694 -7.41 36.05 16.40
N GLU A 695 -8.72 36.31 16.44
CA GLU A 695 -9.58 36.46 15.26
C GLU A 695 -9.12 37.54 14.26
N ASP A 696 -8.22 38.45 14.67
CA ASP A 696 -7.64 39.48 13.82
C ASP A 696 -6.39 39.01 13.05
N GLY A 697 -6.04 37.73 13.11
CA GLY A 697 -4.88 37.16 12.41
C GLY A 697 -3.54 37.48 13.07
N THR A 698 -3.54 37.75 14.40
CA THR A 698 -2.33 37.96 15.20
C THR A 698 -2.17 36.88 16.26
N PHE A 699 -0.93 36.55 16.65
CA PHE A 699 -0.63 35.67 17.78
C PHE A 699 -0.34 36.45 19.07
N ARG A 700 0.21 37.67 18.94
CA ARG A 700 0.64 38.57 20.02
C ARG A 700 1.71 37.92 20.91
N PRO A 701 2.87 37.52 20.36
CA PRO A 701 3.88 36.72 21.07
C PRO A 701 4.39 37.39 22.35
N ASN A 702 4.50 38.72 22.36
CA ASN A 702 5.02 39.49 23.50
C ASN A 702 3.98 39.76 24.62
N LYS A 703 2.74 39.30 24.48
CA LYS A 703 1.70 39.50 25.50
C LYS A 703 2.00 38.61 26.72
N PRO A 704 1.92 39.14 27.96
CA PRO A 704 2.04 38.33 29.17
C PRO A 704 1.05 37.18 29.19
N GLN A 705 1.54 35.99 29.52
CA GLN A 705 0.69 34.81 29.69
C GLN A 705 0.12 34.76 31.11
N THR A 706 -1.20 34.66 31.23
CA THR A 706 -1.87 34.58 32.54
C THR A 706 -1.97 33.14 33.03
N ARG A 707 -2.04 32.95 34.35
CA ARG A 707 -2.14 31.61 34.95
C ARG A 707 -3.36 30.81 34.48
N GLU A 708 -4.50 31.47 34.26
CA GLU A 708 -5.69 30.82 33.69
C GLU A 708 -5.50 30.41 32.22
N ALA A 709 -4.78 31.20 31.42
CA ALA A 709 -4.52 30.90 30.02
C ALA A 709 -3.53 29.72 29.90
N THR A 710 -2.52 29.67 30.79
CA THR A 710 -1.64 28.50 30.93
C THR A 710 -2.42 27.25 31.31
N ALA A 711 -3.36 27.34 32.27
CA ALA A 711 -4.20 26.20 32.64
C ALA A 711 -5.02 25.70 31.44
N SER A 712 -5.61 26.62 30.67
CA SER A 712 -6.38 26.28 29.48
C SER A 712 -5.53 25.66 28.36
N LEU A 713 -4.28 26.10 28.20
CA LEU A 713 -3.37 25.56 27.21
C LEU A 713 -2.88 24.15 27.60
N LEU A 714 -2.42 23.97 28.84
CA LEU A 714 -1.96 22.66 29.34
C LEU A 714 -3.07 21.60 29.38
N TYR A 715 -4.31 22.02 29.67
CA TYR A 715 -5.46 21.13 29.62
C TYR A 715 -5.71 20.60 28.20
N ARG A 716 -5.55 21.44 27.16
CA ARG A 716 -5.66 21.02 25.76
C ARG A 716 -4.47 20.18 25.33
N TYR A 717 -3.27 20.62 25.67
CA TYR A 717 -2.02 19.90 25.39
C TYR A 717 -2.00 18.47 25.96
N SER A 718 -2.60 18.25 27.13
CA SER A 718 -2.70 16.91 27.74
C SER A 718 -3.90 16.09 27.26
N GLU A 719 -4.67 16.59 26.30
CA GLU A 719 -5.92 15.99 25.79
C GLU A 719 -6.91 15.59 26.90
N SER A 720 -6.90 16.33 28.01
CA SER A 720 -7.64 15.94 29.20
C SER A 720 -9.16 16.01 28.98
N THR A 721 -9.86 14.96 29.42
CA THR A 721 -11.33 14.90 29.46
C THR A 721 -11.90 15.18 30.85
N PHE A 722 -11.08 15.69 31.77
CA PHE A 722 -11.45 15.87 33.17
C PHE A 722 -12.69 16.74 33.38
N VAL A 723 -13.62 16.24 34.20
CA VAL A 723 -14.82 16.96 34.63
C VAL A 723 -14.80 17.10 36.17
N PRO A 724 -14.85 18.32 36.74
CA PRO A 724 -14.83 18.52 38.18
C PRO A 724 -16.03 17.88 38.89
N THR A 725 -15.78 16.87 39.74
CA THR A 725 -16.83 16.19 40.54
C THR A 725 -17.00 16.79 41.93
N ALA A 726 -16.02 17.57 42.41
CA ALA A 726 -16.03 18.14 43.75
C ALA A 726 -17.17 19.17 43.94
N LYS A 727 -17.89 19.08 45.08
CA LYS A 727 -18.99 20.02 45.39
C LYS A 727 -18.49 21.43 45.74
N LYS A 728 -17.28 21.57 46.24
CA LYS A 728 -16.64 22.85 46.57
C LYS A 728 -15.40 23.05 45.67
N PRO A 729 -15.15 24.27 45.16
CA PRO A 729 -13.95 24.56 44.40
C PRO A 729 -12.71 24.46 45.28
N THR A 730 -11.59 24.07 44.70
CA THR A 730 -10.28 23.96 45.36
C THR A 730 -9.75 25.33 45.77
N PHE A 731 -9.89 26.33 44.89
CA PHE A 731 -9.41 27.70 45.13
C PHE A 731 -10.56 28.68 45.39
N ARG A 732 -10.40 29.57 46.37
CA ARG A 732 -11.45 30.51 46.81
C ARG A 732 -11.76 31.60 45.79
N ASP A 733 -10.79 31.96 44.97
CA ASP A 733 -10.87 32.99 43.92
C ASP A 733 -11.25 32.43 42.54
N VAL A 734 -11.50 31.11 42.44
CA VAL A 734 -11.96 30.44 41.22
C VAL A 734 -13.31 29.78 41.49
N PRO A 735 -14.43 30.54 41.48
CA PRO A 735 -15.76 29.96 41.64
C PRO A 735 -16.10 29.05 40.46
N LYS A 736 -17.02 28.09 40.64
CA LYS A 736 -17.47 27.15 39.57
C LYS A 736 -17.97 27.80 38.28
N LYS A 737 -18.37 29.07 38.33
CA LYS A 737 -18.82 29.84 37.16
C LYS A 737 -17.68 30.56 36.43
N HIS A 738 -16.45 30.49 36.94
CA HIS A 738 -15.29 31.04 36.27
C HIS A 738 -15.07 30.28 34.95
N ALA A 739 -14.77 31.01 33.87
CA ALA A 739 -14.66 30.46 32.53
C ALA A 739 -13.66 29.29 32.45
N PHE A 740 -12.55 29.41 33.18
CA PHE A 740 -11.48 28.40 33.24
C PHE A 740 -11.54 27.49 34.50
N SER A 741 -12.70 27.40 35.17
CA SER A 741 -12.78 26.61 36.41
C SER A 741 -12.50 25.12 36.19
N LYS A 742 -12.86 24.57 35.03
CA LYS A 742 -12.65 23.17 34.69
C LYS A 742 -11.15 22.85 34.64
N GLU A 743 -10.41 23.66 33.89
CA GLU A 743 -8.99 23.49 33.61
C GLU A 743 -8.14 23.76 34.86
N ILE A 744 -8.54 24.72 35.70
CA ILE A 744 -7.87 25.01 36.96
C ILE A 744 -8.11 23.89 37.99
N GLU A 745 -9.31 23.31 38.05
CA GLU A 745 -9.59 22.17 38.93
C GLU A 745 -8.87 20.90 38.44
N TRP A 746 -8.66 20.73 37.14
CA TRP A 746 -7.82 19.66 36.58
C TRP A 746 -6.36 19.80 37.03
N LEU A 747 -5.77 21.00 36.93
CA LEU A 747 -4.40 21.22 37.45
C LEU A 747 -4.28 20.82 38.93
N ALA A 748 -5.33 21.07 39.72
CA ALA A 748 -5.38 20.65 41.12
C ALA A 748 -5.54 19.13 41.30
N SER A 749 -6.34 18.46 40.48
CA SER A 749 -6.52 16.99 40.55
C SER A 749 -5.24 16.24 40.21
N GLU A 750 -4.53 16.72 39.20
CA GLU A 750 -3.25 16.18 38.75
C GLU A 750 -2.06 16.63 39.62
N LYS A 751 -2.32 17.44 40.66
CA LYS A 751 -1.30 17.98 41.58
C LYS A 751 -0.19 18.78 40.87
N LEU A 752 -0.53 19.40 39.75
CA LEU A 752 0.34 20.28 38.97
C LEU A 752 0.52 21.65 39.63
N VAL A 753 -0.35 22.00 40.58
CA VAL A 753 -0.28 23.24 41.37
C VAL A 753 -0.40 22.95 42.87
N ASP A 754 0.17 23.83 43.69
CA ASP A 754 0.07 23.74 45.16
C ASP A 754 -1.35 24.08 45.65
N THR A 755 -2.04 23.07 46.18
CA THR A 755 -3.40 23.19 46.72
C THR A 755 -3.45 23.54 48.21
N THR A 756 -2.30 23.66 48.88
CA THR A 756 -2.21 24.13 50.27
C THR A 756 -2.44 25.64 50.37
N ILE A 757 -2.23 26.36 49.27
CA ILE A 757 -2.53 27.79 49.12
C ILE A 757 -3.97 27.93 48.60
N PRO A 758 -4.89 28.60 49.34
CA PRO A 758 -6.31 28.63 48.98
C PRO A 758 -6.67 29.62 47.85
N LEU A 759 -5.69 30.15 47.11
CA LEU A 759 -5.85 31.14 46.04
C LEU A 759 -5.04 30.72 44.81
N PHE A 760 -5.65 30.78 43.62
CA PHE A 760 -5.00 30.45 42.34
C PHE A 760 -4.46 31.68 41.61
N LEU A 761 -5.08 32.85 41.77
CA LEU A 761 -4.79 34.12 41.11
C LEU A 761 -4.87 34.04 39.57
N PRO A 762 -6.06 33.72 38.99
CA PRO A 762 -6.20 33.36 37.57
C PRO A 762 -5.71 34.44 36.58
N LYS A 763 -5.87 35.72 36.93
CA LYS A 763 -5.47 36.86 36.08
C LYS A 763 -4.03 37.31 36.29
N ALA A 764 -3.32 36.76 37.27
CA ALA A 764 -1.92 37.10 37.49
C ALA A 764 -1.05 36.54 36.34
N PRO A 765 0.00 37.27 35.91
CA PRO A 765 0.97 36.73 34.97
C PRO A 765 1.66 35.47 35.53
N LEU A 766 1.98 34.52 34.66
CA LEU A 766 2.86 33.42 34.98
C LEU A 766 4.30 33.91 34.99
N ASP A 767 5.06 33.56 36.02
CA ASP A 767 6.51 33.80 36.06
C ASP A 767 7.30 32.53 35.73
N ARG A 768 8.57 32.69 35.31
CA ARG A 768 9.45 31.59 34.89
C ARG A 768 9.64 30.49 35.93
N SER A 769 9.57 30.82 37.22
CA SER A 769 9.72 29.86 38.31
C SER A 769 8.46 29.01 38.46
N SER A 770 7.29 29.64 38.37
CA SER A 770 6.00 28.93 38.33
C SER A 770 5.83 28.08 37.06
N ALA A 771 6.36 28.55 35.91
CA ALA A 771 6.36 27.78 34.67
C ALA A 771 7.22 26.51 34.79
N ALA A 772 8.42 26.62 35.38
CA ALA A 772 9.28 25.47 35.65
C ALA A 772 8.58 24.46 36.57
N GLU A 773 7.95 24.91 37.64
CA GLU A 773 7.22 24.02 38.56
C GLU A 773 6.09 23.27 37.86
N LEU A 774 5.27 23.96 37.06
CA LEU A 774 4.16 23.37 36.33
C LEU A 774 4.64 22.28 35.35
N LEU A 775 5.63 22.59 34.52
CA LEU A 775 6.17 21.65 33.54
C LEU A 775 6.90 20.47 34.21
N TRP A 776 7.65 20.74 35.29
CA TRP A 776 8.32 19.69 36.06
C TRP A 776 7.33 18.69 36.66
N ARG A 777 6.23 19.18 37.26
CA ARG A 777 5.15 18.32 37.78
C ARG A 777 4.44 17.58 36.65
N LEU A 778 4.24 18.23 35.50
CA LEU A 778 3.65 17.60 34.31
C LEU A 778 4.52 16.44 33.80
N ALA A 779 5.85 16.56 33.89
CA ALA A 779 6.80 15.51 33.56
C ALA A 779 6.94 14.40 34.63
N GLY A 780 6.08 14.40 35.67
CA GLY A 780 6.14 13.39 36.74
C GLY A 780 7.13 13.71 37.86
N SER A 781 7.59 14.96 37.97
CA SER A 781 8.53 15.43 39.00
C SER A 781 9.88 14.67 39.05
N PRO A 782 10.59 14.51 37.92
CA PRO A 782 11.89 13.84 37.89
C PRO A 782 12.96 14.57 38.72
N GLU A 783 13.85 13.83 39.36
CA GLU A 783 14.95 14.42 40.14
C GLU A 783 16.09 14.87 39.19
N PRO A 784 16.58 16.12 39.29
CA PRO A 784 17.70 16.59 38.49
C PRO A 784 19.04 16.00 38.95
N ALA A 785 20.02 15.90 38.05
CA ALA A 785 21.33 15.29 38.31
C ALA A 785 22.17 16.11 39.31
N ALA A 786 22.06 17.45 39.29
CA ALA A 786 22.73 18.33 40.24
C ALA A 786 21.95 19.64 40.47
N PRO A 787 22.05 20.25 41.66
CA PRO A 787 21.50 21.59 41.86
C PRO A 787 22.32 22.65 41.11
N GLU A 788 21.67 23.37 40.19
CA GLU A 788 22.27 24.47 39.44
C GLU A 788 22.50 25.72 40.31
N PRO A 789 23.73 26.27 40.40
CA PRO A 789 24.05 27.37 41.30
C PRO A 789 23.71 28.74 40.68
N PHE A 790 22.43 29.04 40.51
CA PHE A 790 22.00 30.38 40.10
C PHE A 790 22.03 31.37 41.26
N THR A 791 22.59 32.57 41.01
CA THR A 791 22.73 33.61 42.05
C THR A 791 21.40 34.18 42.54
N ASP A 792 20.34 34.06 41.74
CA ASP A 792 18.98 34.49 42.04
C ASP A 792 18.06 33.34 42.48
N VAL A 793 18.58 32.12 42.63
CA VAL A 793 17.85 30.95 43.15
C VAL A 793 18.53 30.50 44.45
N PRO A 794 18.13 31.05 45.62
CA PRO A 794 18.70 30.63 46.89
C PRO A 794 18.35 29.16 47.20
N SER A 795 19.17 28.49 48.01
CA SER A 795 18.98 27.06 48.35
C SER A 795 17.64 26.72 49.03
N TRP A 796 16.93 27.72 49.55
CA TRP A 796 15.60 27.59 50.13
C TRP A 796 14.46 27.92 49.16
N HIS A 797 14.75 28.26 47.89
CA HIS A 797 13.74 28.60 46.91
C HIS A 797 12.77 27.42 46.71
N PRO A 798 11.45 27.61 46.83
CA PRO A 798 10.48 26.51 46.86
C PRO A 798 10.45 25.69 45.56
N PHE A 799 10.90 26.27 44.45
CA PHE A 799 10.96 25.63 43.13
C PHE A 799 12.39 25.30 42.69
N GLY A 800 13.36 25.27 43.60
CA GLY A 800 14.77 25.02 43.28
C GLY A 800 14.99 23.75 42.45
N THR A 801 14.34 22.64 42.82
CA THR A 801 14.40 21.36 42.10
C THR A 801 13.83 21.47 40.68
N ALA A 802 12.65 22.07 40.52
CA ALA A 802 12.01 22.25 39.22
C ALA A 802 12.83 23.17 38.30
N ILE A 803 13.46 24.21 38.86
CA ILE A 803 14.35 25.13 38.12
C ILE A 803 15.60 24.41 37.64
N ALA A 804 16.24 23.60 38.50
CA ALA A 804 17.39 22.80 38.13
C ALA A 804 17.03 21.83 36.99
N TRP A 805 15.93 21.09 37.14
CA TRP A 805 15.43 20.19 36.10
C TRP A 805 15.12 20.91 34.78
N ALA A 806 14.38 22.02 34.81
CA ALA A 806 14.00 22.73 33.59
C ALA A 806 15.20 23.36 32.85
N THR A 807 16.28 23.63 33.59
CA THR A 807 17.57 24.09 33.03
C THR A 807 18.32 22.92 32.41
N GLU A 808 18.47 21.82 33.16
CA GLU A 808 19.16 20.58 32.74
C GLU A 808 18.58 20.02 31.44
N THR A 809 17.25 20.04 31.31
CA THR A 809 16.56 19.56 30.11
C THR A 809 16.50 20.57 28.97
N GLY A 810 16.95 21.80 29.18
CA GLY A 810 16.86 22.88 28.18
C GLY A 810 15.45 23.42 27.92
N ILE A 811 14.43 22.95 28.63
CA ILE A 811 13.03 23.41 28.45
C ILE A 811 12.93 24.92 28.70
N ILE A 812 13.53 25.40 29.81
CA ILE A 812 13.61 26.83 30.12
C ILE A 812 15.07 27.26 30.19
N VAL A 813 15.53 27.90 29.12
CA VAL A 813 16.90 28.45 29.04
C VAL A 813 17.05 29.61 30.03
N PRO A 814 18.04 29.60 30.94
CA PRO A 814 18.27 30.66 31.92
C PRO A 814 18.64 31.99 31.25
N THR A 815 18.33 33.12 31.90
CA THR A 815 18.60 34.45 31.33
C THR A 815 20.10 34.76 31.17
N SER A 816 20.96 34.08 31.92
CA SER A 816 22.41 34.07 31.73
C SER A 816 23.03 32.86 32.43
N ALA A 817 24.33 32.63 32.22
CA ALA A 817 25.09 31.57 32.89
C ALA A 817 25.07 31.62 34.42
N THR A 818 24.64 32.72 35.05
CA THR A 818 24.59 32.87 36.52
C THR A 818 23.24 33.32 37.07
N ARG A 819 22.23 33.51 36.20
CA ARG A 819 20.88 33.95 36.60
C ARG A 819 19.79 33.20 35.84
N TYR A 820 18.87 32.61 36.59
CA TYR A 820 17.70 31.94 36.03
C TYR A 820 16.66 32.94 35.50
N GLY A 821 16.52 34.09 36.16
CA GLY A 821 15.47 35.08 35.88
C GLY A 821 14.19 34.81 36.67
N VAL A 822 14.31 34.49 37.96
CA VAL A 822 13.13 34.25 38.82
C VAL A 822 12.18 35.45 38.80
N LEU A 823 10.87 35.19 38.89
CA LEU A 823 9.80 36.20 38.86
C LEU A 823 9.65 36.99 37.54
N THR A 824 10.48 36.77 36.52
CA THR A 824 10.26 37.38 35.21
C THR A 824 9.01 36.78 34.56
N VAL A 825 8.18 37.66 34.00
CA VAL A 825 6.92 37.30 33.34
C VAL A 825 7.20 36.48 32.07
N VAL A 826 6.46 35.39 31.91
CA VAL A 826 6.45 34.55 30.71
C VAL A 826 5.47 35.15 29.70
N THR A 827 5.93 35.36 28.47
CA THR A 827 5.06 35.79 27.36
C THR A 827 4.40 34.60 26.67
N ARG A 828 3.44 34.85 25.77
CA ARG A 828 2.82 33.80 24.95
C ARG A 828 3.87 33.07 24.09
N GLY A 829 4.78 33.81 23.46
CA GLY A 829 5.87 33.22 22.67
C GLY A 829 6.85 32.41 23.53
N ASP A 830 7.17 32.89 24.73
CA ASP A 830 8.03 32.13 25.66
C ASP A 830 7.40 30.79 26.04
N LEU A 831 6.10 30.78 26.39
CA LEU A 831 5.42 29.54 26.75
C LEU A 831 5.30 28.59 25.55
N ALA A 832 5.11 29.12 24.33
CA ALA A 832 5.16 28.33 23.10
C ALA A 832 6.51 27.62 22.97
N GLY A 833 7.62 28.36 23.10
CA GLY A 833 8.95 27.78 23.09
C GLY A 833 9.23 26.80 24.24
N TYR A 834 8.60 26.97 25.41
CA TYR A 834 8.75 26.02 26.52
C TYR A 834 7.99 24.73 26.24
N LEU A 835 6.77 24.81 25.71
CA LEU A 835 5.96 23.63 25.40
C LEU A 835 6.50 22.86 24.20
N ASP A 836 6.93 23.57 23.16
CA ASP A 836 7.57 22.98 22.00
C ASP A 836 8.83 22.18 22.40
N ARG A 837 9.71 22.76 23.24
CA ARG A 837 10.86 22.02 23.81
C ARG A 837 10.48 20.96 24.83
N PHE A 838 9.32 21.07 25.47
CA PHE A 838 8.82 20.06 26.40
C PHE A 838 8.26 18.85 25.65
N ASP A 839 7.58 19.08 24.52
CA ASP A 839 6.97 18.06 23.67
C ASP A 839 8.03 17.34 22.83
N HIS A 840 8.92 18.11 22.21
CA HIS A 840 10.14 17.63 21.57
C HIS A 840 11.24 17.34 22.57
N ARG A 841 10.94 17.33 23.88
CA ARG A 841 11.89 16.77 24.84
C ARG A 841 12.04 15.32 24.43
N PRO A 842 13.27 14.85 24.14
CA PRO A 842 13.45 13.43 23.97
C PRO A 842 12.93 12.77 25.26
N SER A 843 11.85 11.98 25.15
CA SER A 843 11.67 10.83 26.05
C SER A 843 13.04 10.18 26.14
N PRO A 844 13.55 9.76 27.33
CA PRO A 844 14.85 9.09 27.40
C PRO A 844 14.87 8.07 26.28
N LEU A 845 15.64 8.41 25.25
CA LEU A 845 15.43 7.78 23.96
C LEU A 845 15.90 6.36 24.18
N GLU A 846 15.10 5.38 23.79
CA GLU A 846 15.53 3.99 23.91
C GLU A 846 16.96 3.87 23.37
N PRO A 847 17.85 3.13 24.06
CA PRO A 847 19.21 2.95 23.61
C PRO A 847 19.21 2.57 22.13
N VAL A 848 19.80 3.41 21.29
CA VAL A 848 19.91 3.10 19.87
C VAL A 848 21.14 2.25 19.72
N VAL A 849 20.94 0.98 19.39
CA VAL A 849 22.04 0.08 19.04
C VAL A 849 22.66 0.59 17.75
N LEU A 850 23.87 1.15 17.85
CA LEU A 850 24.62 1.66 16.71
C LEU A 850 25.26 0.50 15.94
N THR A 851 25.71 -0.53 16.66
CA THR A 851 26.21 -1.81 16.11
C THR A 851 26.01 -2.94 17.11
N ASP A 852 25.52 -4.09 16.65
CA ASP A 852 25.33 -5.34 17.40
C ASP A 852 26.21 -6.50 16.89
N PHE A 853 26.97 -6.25 15.83
CA PHE A 853 27.87 -7.15 15.12
C PHE A 853 27.25 -8.48 14.66
N ALA A 854 25.91 -8.55 14.56
CA ALA A 854 25.19 -9.72 14.06
C ALA A 854 25.58 -10.01 12.59
N ASP A 855 25.73 -8.94 11.80
CA ASP A 855 26.06 -8.98 10.37
C ASP A 855 27.55 -8.70 10.08
N GLY A 856 28.44 -9.06 11.00
CA GLY A 856 29.87 -8.84 10.87
C GLY A 856 30.32 -7.48 11.42
N ALA A 857 31.37 -6.87 10.84
CA ALA A 857 32.02 -5.70 11.46
C ALA A 857 31.22 -4.38 11.36
N GLN A 858 30.11 -4.34 10.60
CA GLN A 858 29.20 -3.18 10.48
C GLN A 858 29.93 -1.84 10.26
N GLY A 859 30.90 -1.83 9.34
CA GLY A 859 31.64 -0.62 8.97
C GLY A 859 32.78 -0.22 9.93
N TRP A 860 33.01 -0.98 11.01
CA TRP A 860 34.16 -0.78 11.88
C TRP A 860 35.47 -1.10 11.17
N GLY A 861 36.41 -0.16 11.24
CA GLY A 861 37.76 -0.36 10.72
C GLY A 861 38.79 0.52 11.43
N PRO A 862 40.08 0.18 11.35
CA PRO A 862 41.15 0.97 11.91
C PRO A 862 41.30 2.31 11.17
N VAL A 863 41.52 3.38 11.92
CA VAL A 863 42.03 4.66 11.43
C VAL A 863 43.56 4.64 11.60
N GLY A 864 44.22 3.69 10.93
CA GLY A 864 45.66 3.44 11.08
C GLY A 864 46.03 1.95 11.03
N GLU A 865 46.95 1.52 11.89
CA GLU A 865 47.40 0.12 12.00
C GLU A 865 46.52 -0.70 12.95
N GLY A 866 46.13 -1.91 12.51
CA GLY A 866 45.31 -2.84 13.28
C GLY A 866 44.27 -3.54 12.42
N THR A 867 43.39 -4.33 13.02
CA THR A 867 42.25 -4.98 12.35
C THR A 867 41.00 -4.95 13.21
N ALA A 868 39.83 -4.88 12.58
CA ALA A 868 38.53 -5.03 13.21
C ALA A 868 37.74 -6.10 12.45
N THR A 869 37.35 -7.17 13.12
CA THR A 869 36.71 -8.34 12.49
C THR A 869 35.47 -8.74 13.29
N GLY A 870 34.29 -8.68 12.66
CA GLY A 870 33.04 -9.13 13.28
C GLY A 870 32.79 -10.61 13.03
N THR A 871 32.48 -11.38 14.08
CA THR A 871 32.13 -12.80 13.97
C THR A 871 31.22 -13.22 15.13
N GLY A 872 30.08 -13.84 14.82
CA GLY A 872 29.19 -14.43 15.81
C GLY A 872 28.57 -13.45 16.80
N GLY A 873 28.20 -12.25 16.34
CA GLY A 873 27.59 -11.21 17.19
C GLY A 873 28.59 -10.39 18.01
N THR A 874 29.89 -10.49 17.74
CA THR A 874 30.92 -9.67 18.43
C THR A 874 31.92 -9.08 17.46
N LEU A 875 32.52 -7.95 17.83
CA LEU A 875 33.63 -7.32 17.12
C LEU A 875 34.95 -7.58 17.84
N THR A 876 35.90 -8.22 17.17
CA THR A 876 37.29 -8.34 17.63
C THR A 876 38.14 -7.23 17.02
N ILE A 877 38.72 -6.39 17.87
CA ILE A 877 39.69 -5.33 17.54
C ILE A 877 41.08 -5.81 17.95
N ASP A 878 42.01 -5.85 17.00
CA ASP A 878 43.44 -6.04 17.23
C ASP A 878 44.19 -4.73 16.96
N ALA A 879 44.48 -4.00 18.03
CA ALA A 879 45.26 -2.77 18.01
C ALA A 879 46.76 -3.11 17.99
N ALA A 880 47.35 -3.09 16.79
CA ALA A 880 48.73 -3.55 16.56
C ALA A 880 49.81 -2.51 16.95
N ALA A 881 49.44 -1.22 16.98
CA ALA A 881 50.39 -0.15 17.27
C ALA A 881 50.77 -0.12 18.77
N PRO A 882 52.05 0.06 19.14
CA PRO A 882 52.50 0.05 20.55
C PRO A 882 51.79 1.08 21.44
N ASP A 883 51.40 2.21 20.86
CA ASP A 883 50.69 3.30 21.53
C ASP A 883 49.18 3.26 21.26
N GLY A 884 48.61 2.11 20.87
CA GLY A 884 47.18 1.97 20.56
C GLY A 884 46.75 2.59 19.22
N GLY A 885 45.46 2.49 18.91
CA GLY A 885 44.88 2.94 17.64
C GLY A 885 43.42 3.36 17.77
N TRP A 886 42.96 4.15 16.80
CA TRP A 886 41.56 4.55 16.64
C TRP A 886 40.84 3.58 15.72
N PHE A 887 39.61 3.22 16.08
CA PHE A 887 38.76 2.33 15.30
C PHE A 887 37.39 2.96 15.21
N GLY A 888 36.79 2.98 14.02
CA GLY A 888 35.57 3.73 13.83
C GLY A 888 34.70 3.25 12.69
N PHE A 889 33.47 3.75 12.68
CA PHE A 889 32.38 3.39 11.79
C PHE A 889 31.48 4.60 11.52
N GLY A 890 30.62 4.50 10.51
CA GLY A 890 29.56 5.48 10.26
C GLY A 890 28.28 5.08 11.01
N PRO A 891 27.68 5.94 11.85
CA PRO A 891 26.50 5.56 12.63
C PRO A 891 25.25 5.47 11.75
N SER A 892 24.31 4.60 12.14
CA SER A 892 23.00 4.43 11.49
C SER A 892 22.06 5.63 11.69
N VAL A 893 22.30 6.43 12.72
CA VAL A 893 21.58 7.67 13.03
C VAL A 893 22.56 8.84 13.07
N GLY A 894 22.26 9.91 12.33
CA GLY A 894 23.11 11.09 12.21
C GLY A 894 22.85 12.18 13.26
N ASP A 895 21.66 12.23 13.85
CA ASP A 895 21.30 13.19 14.89
C ASP A 895 21.43 12.56 16.28
N TRP A 896 22.42 13.03 17.04
CA TRP A 896 22.73 12.61 18.41
C TRP A 896 22.35 13.69 19.43
N THR A 897 21.57 14.70 19.03
CA THR A 897 21.13 15.78 19.92
C THR A 897 20.36 15.22 21.10
N GLY A 898 20.75 15.61 22.32
CA GLY A 898 20.11 15.15 23.56
C GLY A 898 20.62 13.81 24.08
N ARG A 899 21.53 13.13 23.36
CA ARG A 899 22.26 11.95 23.83
C ARG A 899 23.47 12.36 24.65
N THR A 900 23.76 11.62 25.70
CA THR A 900 24.82 11.96 26.65
C THR A 900 25.94 10.94 26.68
N GLU A 901 25.71 9.71 26.22
CA GLU A 901 26.69 8.64 26.37
C GLU A 901 26.74 7.72 25.14
N VAL A 902 27.94 7.24 24.82
CA VAL A 902 28.13 6.03 24.00
C VAL A 902 28.51 4.90 24.94
N ARG A 903 27.70 3.86 24.99
CA ARG A 903 27.95 2.65 25.77
C ARG A 903 28.46 1.55 24.86
N PHE A 904 29.35 0.71 25.37
CA PHE A 904 29.64 -0.57 24.72
C PHE A 904 30.02 -1.66 25.73
N ASP A 905 29.66 -2.90 25.41
CA ASP A 905 29.98 -4.08 26.21
C ASP A 905 31.31 -4.70 25.78
N VAL A 906 32.24 -4.87 26.73
CA VAL A 906 33.54 -5.50 26.53
C VAL A 906 33.48 -6.94 27.00
N VAL A 907 33.43 -7.86 26.04
CA VAL A 907 33.45 -9.32 26.26
C VAL A 907 34.83 -9.80 26.73
N SER A 908 35.90 -9.27 26.16
CA SER A 908 37.28 -9.54 26.62
C SER A 908 38.26 -8.46 26.19
N THR A 909 39.37 -8.30 26.93
CA THR A 909 40.33 -7.23 26.66
C THR A 909 41.71 -7.52 27.25
N THR A 910 42.77 -7.07 26.59
CA THR A 910 44.14 -7.03 27.14
C THR A 910 44.42 -5.81 28.02
N GLY A 911 43.50 -4.85 28.09
CA GLY A 911 43.60 -3.61 28.85
C GLY A 911 43.63 -2.36 27.98
N PHE A 912 42.70 -1.41 28.18
CA PHE A 912 42.69 -0.12 27.47
C PHE A 912 42.06 1.01 28.30
N ASP A 913 42.32 2.25 27.90
CA ASP A 913 41.64 3.46 28.38
C ASP A 913 41.07 4.23 27.18
N THR A 914 39.75 4.11 27.00
CA THR A 914 39.09 4.59 25.79
C THR A 914 38.62 6.03 25.90
N LYS A 915 38.33 6.61 24.74
CA LYS A 915 37.57 7.86 24.53
C LYS A 915 37.00 7.83 23.12
N ALA A 916 36.00 8.66 22.85
CA ALA A 916 35.44 8.84 21.52
C ALA A 916 36.03 10.07 20.83
N ALA A 917 36.09 10.00 19.51
CA ALA A 917 36.30 11.11 18.60
C ALA A 917 35.24 11.09 17.50
N LEU A 918 34.33 12.06 17.55
CA LEU A 918 33.26 12.23 16.59
C LEU A 918 33.71 13.15 15.46
N GLN A 919 33.29 12.85 14.22
CA GLN A 919 33.33 13.80 13.12
C GLN A 919 31.94 14.39 12.94
N VAL A 920 31.80 15.68 13.21
CA VAL A 920 30.50 16.37 13.27
C VAL A 920 30.41 17.56 12.33
N GLY A 921 29.19 17.86 11.89
CA GLY A 921 28.85 19.00 11.06
C GLY A 921 29.35 18.89 9.62
N SER A 922 28.94 19.84 8.79
CA SER A 922 29.30 19.91 7.36
C SER A 922 30.81 20.05 7.10
N SER A 923 31.59 20.48 8.10
CA SER A 923 33.05 20.60 8.05
C SER A 923 33.80 19.34 8.52
N TRP A 924 33.12 18.27 8.94
CA TRP A 924 33.72 17.03 9.47
C TRP A 924 34.68 17.29 10.65
N THR A 925 34.29 18.18 11.55
CA THR A 925 35.12 18.61 12.67
C THR A 925 35.41 17.45 13.62
N TRP A 926 36.69 17.23 13.96
CA TRP A 926 37.12 16.17 14.88
C TRP A 926 36.98 16.60 16.34
N CYS A 927 36.10 15.92 17.06
CA CYS A 927 35.63 16.29 18.40
C CYS A 927 35.84 15.15 19.40
N GLU A 928 36.76 15.31 20.34
CA GLU A 928 37.16 14.25 21.28
C GLU A 928 36.55 14.43 22.67
N THR A 929 36.14 13.30 23.28
CA THR A 929 35.71 13.22 24.68
C THR A 929 36.90 13.10 25.63
N ALA A 930 36.63 13.23 26.93
CA ALA A 930 37.56 12.80 27.97
C ALA A 930 37.73 11.27 27.95
N GLN A 931 38.82 10.81 28.57
CA GLN A 931 39.08 9.38 28.78
C GLN A 931 38.17 8.79 29.87
N VAL A 932 37.72 7.56 29.64
CA VAL A 932 36.80 6.82 30.51
C VAL A 932 37.53 6.23 31.72
N GLY A 933 38.85 6.01 31.62
CA GLY A 933 39.68 5.35 32.62
C GLY A 933 40.01 3.91 32.24
N TRP A 934 41.03 3.36 32.91
CA TRP A 934 41.61 2.06 32.57
C TRP A 934 40.66 0.88 32.81
N ILE A 935 40.40 0.10 31.77
CA ILE A 935 39.55 -1.10 31.74
C ILE A 935 40.43 -2.31 31.42
N SER A 936 40.48 -3.29 32.32
CA SER A 936 41.31 -4.50 32.18
C SER A 936 40.55 -5.82 32.40
N THR A 937 39.24 -5.75 32.61
CA THR A 937 38.36 -6.89 32.80
C THR A 937 37.09 -6.73 31.96
N PRO A 938 36.43 -7.83 31.54
CA PRO A 938 35.14 -7.76 30.86
C PRO A 938 34.12 -6.94 31.68
N THR A 939 33.35 -6.11 30.99
CA THR A 939 32.32 -5.25 31.61
C THR A 939 31.31 -4.82 30.56
N SER A 940 30.03 -4.84 30.93
CA SER A 940 28.94 -4.42 30.07
C SER A 940 28.75 -2.90 30.05
N ASP A 941 29.48 -2.12 30.85
CA ASP A 941 29.22 -0.70 31.06
C ASP A 941 30.47 0.16 30.84
N VAL A 942 31.06 0.10 29.65
CA VAL A 942 32.02 1.14 29.25
C VAL A 942 31.22 2.33 28.72
N LEU A 943 31.19 3.42 29.50
CA LEU A 943 30.44 4.62 29.18
C LEU A 943 31.40 5.73 28.75
N VAL A 944 31.31 6.15 27.50
CA VAL A 944 31.98 7.34 27.00
C VAL A 944 31.03 8.52 27.11
N ASP A 945 31.33 9.43 28.04
CA ASP A 945 30.51 10.61 28.32
C ASP A 945 30.70 11.70 27.24
N LEU A 946 29.67 11.88 26.40
CA LEU A 946 29.62 12.89 25.35
C LEU A 946 29.50 14.31 25.92
N ALA A 947 29.03 14.49 27.16
CA ALA A 947 28.97 15.80 27.79
C ALA A 947 30.37 16.38 28.08
N THR A 948 31.43 15.56 27.99
CA THR A 948 32.81 16.01 28.08
C THR A 948 33.35 16.65 26.79
N LEU A 949 32.59 16.60 25.70
CA LEU A 949 32.91 17.34 24.47
C LEU A 949 32.97 18.86 24.74
N SER A 950 33.73 19.57 23.92
CA SER A 950 33.68 21.03 23.95
C SER A 950 32.28 21.53 23.59
N ALA A 951 31.87 22.69 24.10
CA ALA A 951 30.56 23.27 23.81
C ALA A 951 30.31 23.48 22.29
N GLU A 952 31.36 23.78 21.52
CA GLU A 952 31.29 23.90 20.06
C GLU A 952 31.01 22.56 19.37
N CYS A 953 31.56 21.47 19.89
CA CYS A 953 31.33 20.12 19.39
C CYS A 953 29.95 19.59 19.81
N GLY A 954 29.54 19.83 21.06
CA GLY A 954 28.22 19.46 21.56
C GLY A 954 27.07 20.10 20.78
N ALA A 955 27.24 21.34 20.31
CA ALA A 955 26.26 22.04 19.49
C ALA A 955 26.10 21.46 18.07
N GLN A 956 26.97 20.54 17.64
CA GLN A 956 26.98 19.94 16.31
C GLN A 956 26.56 18.47 16.32
N LEU A 957 26.08 17.95 17.45
CA LEU A 957 25.63 16.56 17.55
C LEU A 957 24.42 16.23 16.67
N ALA A 958 23.71 17.23 16.13
CA ALA A 958 22.67 17.03 15.14
C ALA A 958 23.17 16.45 13.80
N ASP A 959 24.49 16.43 13.58
CA ASP A 959 25.10 16.00 12.32
C ASP A 959 26.39 15.17 12.54
N VAL A 960 26.29 14.04 13.25
CA VAL A 960 27.38 13.08 13.45
C VAL A 960 27.57 12.23 12.18
N LYS A 961 28.75 12.36 11.57
CA LYS A 961 29.11 11.63 10.34
C LYS A 961 29.94 10.38 10.59
N LYS A 962 30.76 10.37 11.63
CA LYS A 962 31.64 9.24 11.97
C LYS A 962 31.92 9.18 13.46
N VAL A 963 31.98 7.96 13.99
CA VAL A 963 32.36 7.66 15.38
C VAL A 963 33.68 6.92 15.37
N ASN A 964 34.64 7.34 16.19
CA ASN A 964 35.91 6.64 16.38
C ASN A 964 36.18 6.44 17.87
N LEU A 965 36.49 5.23 18.30
CA LEU A 965 36.90 4.90 19.66
C LEU A 965 38.38 4.53 19.68
N TYR A 966 39.06 4.95 20.75
CA TYR A 966 40.48 4.64 20.94
C TYR A 966 40.67 3.38 21.79
N PHE A 967 41.60 2.51 21.38
CA PHE A 967 42.00 1.30 22.11
C PHE A 967 43.53 1.23 22.22
N ASN A 968 44.05 0.83 23.39
CA ASN A 968 45.48 0.59 23.58
C ASN A 968 45.94 -0.70 22.88
N ALA A 969 47.24 -0.95 22.83
CA ALA A 969 47.79 -2.11 22.13
C ALA A 969 47.27 -3.45 22.69
N GLY A 970 46.83 -4.33 21.80
CA GLY A 970 46.38 -5.68 22.11
C GLY A 970 45.04 -6.04 21.48
N THR A 971 44.34 -7.01 22.07
CA THR A 971 43.11 -7.60 21.50
C THR A 971 41.94 -7.30 22.42
N HIS A 972 40.85 -6.80 21.84
CA HIS A 972 39.63 -6.39 22.52
C HIS A 972 38.42 -6.96 21.79
N VAL A 973 37.44 -7.50 22.50
CA VAL A 973 36.21 -8.06 21.94
C VAL A 973 35.02 -7.30 22.52
N ILE A 974 34.16 -6.80 21.64
CA ILE A 974 33.00 -5.95 21.96
C ILE A 974 31.72 -6.64 21.49
N ASP A 975 30.66 -6.63 22.31
CA ASP A 975 29.36 -7.26 21.99
C ASP A 975 28.45 -6.30 21.23
N ASP A 976 28.27 -5.09 21.76
CA ASP A 976 27.42 -4.06 21.18
C ASP A 976 28.00 -2.67 21.42
N VAL A 977 27.51 -1.70 20.65
CA VAL A 977 27.74 -0.27 20.87
C VAL A 977 26.41 0.45 20.75
N GLU A 978 26.02 1.15 21.81
CA GLU A 978 24.75 1.85 21.94
C GLU A 978 24.96 3.35 22.13
N LEU A 979 24.01 4.13 21.60
CA LEU A 979 23.86 5.55 21.87
C LEU A 979 22.73 5.75 22.88
N ARG A 980 23.03 6.45 23.98
CA ARG A 980 22.11 6.68 25.09
C ARG A 980 21.83 8.16 25.31
#